data_AF-A0A9W9UIL9-F1
#
_entry.id   AF-A0A9W9UIL9-F1
#
_cell.length_a   1.000
_cell.length_b   1.000
_cell.length_c   1.000
_cell.angle_alpha   90.00
_cell.angle_beta   90.00
_cell.angle_gamma   90.00
#
_symmetry.space_group_name_H-M   'P 1'
#
loop_
_entity.id
_entity.type
_entity.pdbx_description
1 polymer ?
#
loop_
_entity_poly.entity_id
_entity_poly.type
_entity_poly.pdbx_seq_one_letter_code
_entity_poly.pdbx_strand_id
1 'polypeptide(L)'
;MKGFWKFSLSASASLAGAIPTVSLKAGAATTVVPTVDSAPSLFYHERVQLTEGVLADVSSSLQNSDIPKMFAFAGNSTSNSTVAKRGVHHRCKAMPGDLFWPLDLVWDLFDLLLGGRLIKTVPLAAYCYPDWPEYDATKCASITTDWMSSQLHMADPASIMLPLYEGRTCLPSPYNYTSTCKQGAYPTYAVNVTNVAQIQLAVNFARNLNLRLVVKNTGHDFNGKASGKGALSIWTHYLKEKEFLPTFKAANGYVGPAVKFGSGVQVWEAYEFAKSVGHSVVGGEAVTVGLGGGYTAGGGHSPLSSLYGLASDQVLAMQVVLADGRFITASSTQNSDVFWMLRGGGGSTIGVVTSLTVKALPQLETTTVTFNFTVNDTPGPDAFWAAVGSYLDNFETFVDAGTYGYYYIGASSAEIGTTYPGDTDYYFRMESFVAPNMSLDQTKTLLAPWFDSLDALNVSYTPWYNHADNFHDAWVVSFPEEYVGTDVVKTASRLLPRSVFQSDNLRNQTWAAYKDAVDQGLFLAGFHISGTGIAVDPPTDSSVLPAWRDALTHVIVGSQWNFTTSWDVIEESSLFVTKWMDVLRDIAPDSGAYMSEGDLLEPNQQEAFYGVNYQRLYALKQKYDPTGLFFALTAVGAEDWEVQTVDPLPYSWNNNGRLCPKSV
;
A
#
# COMPACT_ATOMS: atom_id res chain seq x y z
N MET A 1 -69.28 5.16 3.05
CA MET A 1 -68.96 6.04 1.91
C MET A 1 -67.70 5.46 1.27
N LYS A 2 -67.79 4.72 0.15
CA LYS A 2 -67.56 5.20 -1.25
C LYS A 2 -66.22 5.97 -1.38
N GLY A 3 -65.21 5.60 -2.17
CA GLY A 3 -64.99 4.55 -3.19
C GLY A 3 -63.48 4.42 -3.55
N PHE A 4 -63.05 3.25 -4.06
CA PHE A 4 -62.48 2.97 -5.41
C PHE A 4 -61.32 3.89 -5.86
N TRP A 5 -60.13 3.44 -6.33
CA TRP A 5 -59.81 2.55 -7.46
C TRP A 5 -58.46 1.80 -7.24
N LYS A 6 -58.43 0.45 -7.31
CA LYS A 6 -57.89 -0.41 -8.40
C LYS A 6 -56.43 -0.17 -8.84
N PHE A 7 -55.52 -1.08 -8.44
CA PHE A 7 -54.42 -1.55 -9.30
C PHE A 7 -54.57 -3.06 -9.50
N SER A 8 -54.51 -3.47 -10.77
CA SER A 8 -54.71 -4.82 -11.27
C SER A 8 -53.58 -5.76 -10.89
N LEU A 9 -53.89 -6.84 -10.18
CA LEU A 9 -53.13 -8.09 -10.24
C LEU A 9 -53.53 -8.85 -11.50
N SER A 10 -52.60 -8.95 -12.45
CA SER A 10 -52.53 -9.95 -13.53
C SER A 10 -51.22 -9.67 -14.29
N ALA A 11 -50.26 -10.56 -14.47
CA ALA A 11 -50.32 -12.01 -14.54
C ALA A 11 -49.00 -12.61 -14.04
N SER A 12 -49.11 -13.65 -13.21
CA SER A 12 -48.11 -14.70 -13.08
C SER A 12 -48.31 -15.70 -14.22
N ALA A 13 -47.21 -16.32 -14.67
CA ALA A 13 -47.11 -17.40 -15.66
C ALA A 13 -46.96 -16.98 -17.14
N SER A 14 -45.70 -16.79 -17.57
CA SER A 14 -45.08 -17.56 -18.67
C SER A 14 -43.71 -16.96 -19.03
N LEU A 15 -42.65 -17.31 -18.29
CA LEU A 15 -41.25 -17.15 -18.74
C LEU A 15 -40.48 -18.43 -18.43
N ALA A 16 -41.06 -19.58 -18.78
CA ALA A 16 -40.30 -20.75 -19.20
C ALA A 16 -40.22 -20.73 -20.73
N GLY A 17 -39.72 -19.62 -21.27
CA GLY A 17 -39.31 -19.53 -22.67
C GLY A 17 -37.82 -19.82 -22.70
N ALA A 18 -37.41 -20.74 -23.57
CA ALA A 18 -36.02 -21.14 -23.75
C ALA A 18 -35.09 -19.92 -23.71
N ILE A 19 -34.19 -19.87 -22.73
CA ILE A 19 -33.06 -18.97 -22.75
C ILE A 19 -32.34 -19.29 -24.06
N PRO A 20 -32.24 -18.35 -25.02
CA PRO A 20 -31.39 -18.58 -26.17
C PRO A 20 -30.02 -18.86 -25.60
N THR A 21 -29.38 -19.96 -25.99
CA THR A 21 -27.95 -20.15 -25.77
C THR A 21 -27.24 -19.04 -26.55
N VAL A 22 -27.14 -17.86 -25.93
CA VAL A 22 -26.34 -16.76 -26.43
C VAL A 22 -24.90 -17.22 -26.20
N SER A 23 -24.32 -17.81 -27.23
CA SER A 23 -22.89 -18.05 -27.31
C SER A 23 -22.19 -16.70 -27.45
N LEU A 24 -22.12 -15.93 -26.36
CA LEU A 24 -21.11 -14.90 -26.22
C LEU A 24 -19.77 -15.63 -26.34
N LYS A 25 -19.02 -15.39 -27.43
CA LYS A 25 -17.61 -15.77 -27.47
C LYS A 25 -16.98 -15.13 -26.23
N ALA A 26 -16.37 -15.95 -25.38
CA ALA A 26 -15.88 -15.56 -24.07
C ALA A 26 -15.04 -14.26 -24.12
N GLY A 27 -15.33 -13.35 -23.19
CA GLY A 27 -14.61 -12.09 -22.95
C GLY A 27 -15.16 -10.88 -23.73
N ALA A 28 -15.67 -9.87 -23.01
CA ALA A 28 -15.98 -8.56 -23.60
C ALA A 28 -14.69 -7.73 -23.76
N ALA A 29 -13.85 -8.09 -24.73
CA ALA A 29 -12.61 -7.37 -25.01
C ALA A 29 -12.21 -7.40 -26.48
N THR A 30 -11.37 -6.44 -26.88
CA THR A 30 -10.67 -6.44 -28.16
C THR A 30 -9.17 -6.27 -27.96
N THR A 31 -8.36 -6.72 -28.91
CA THR A 31 -6.91 -6.50 -28.92
C THR A 31 -6.58 -5.18 -29.61
N VAL A 32 -6.02 -4.22 -28.88
CA VAL A 32 -5.58 -2.92 -29.42
C VAL A 32 -4.08 -2.96 -29.71
N VAL A 33 -3.69 -2.47 -30.90
CA VAL A 33 -2.28 -2.29 -31.29
C VAL A 33 -1.89 -0.83 -31.03
N PRO A 34 -0.80 -0.54 -30.28
CA PRO A 34 -0.41 0.84 -29.98
C PRO A 34 0.05 1.59 -31.24
N THR A 35 -0.24 2.89 -31.31
CA THR A 35 0.00 3.75 -32.48
C THR A 35 1.00 4.89 -32.24
N VAL A 36 1.84 4.84 -31.19
CA VAL A 36 2.72 5.98 -30.85
C VAL A 36 4.14 5.55 -30.46
N ASP A 37 5.14 6.21 -31.07
CA ASP A 37 6.59 5.94 -30.93
C ASP A 37 7.22 6.43 -29.60
N SER A 38 6.48 7.07 -28.70
CA SER A 38 7.01 7.72 -27.48
C SER A 38 6.53 7.12 -26.14
N ALA A 39 5.75 6.03 -26.17
CA ALA A 39 5.33 5.27 -24.99
C ALA A 39 5.95 3.87 -25.04
N PRO A 40 6.28 3.24 -23.89
CA PRO A 40 6.71 1.84 -23.90
C PRO A 40 5.62 0.97 -24.52
N SER A 41 6.03 -0.10 -25.22
CA SER A 41 5.12 -1.09 -25.78
C SER A 41 4.14 -1.59 -24.72
N LEU A 42 2.87 -1.74 -25.10
CA LEU A 42 1.89 -2.35 -24.23
C LEU A 42 2.23 -3.83 -23.98
N PHE A 43 2.17 -4.23 -22.72
CA PHE A 43 2.20 -5.63 -22.30
C PHE A 43 1.01 -6.40 -22.85
N TYR A 44 1.07 -7.73 -22.84
CA TYR A 44 -0.02 -8.55 -23.40
C TYR A 44 -1.34 -8.27 -22.66
N HIS A 45 -1.31 -8.21 -21.32
CA HIS A 45 -2.48 -7.90 -20.51
C HIS A 45 -3.06 -6.50 -20.78
N GLU A 46 -2.26 -5.57 -21.30
CA GLU A 46 -2.67 -4.19 -21.62
C GLU A 46 -3.31 -4.05 -23.00
N ARG A 47 -3.08 -5.00 -23.90
CA ARG A 47 -3.65 -4.98 -25.25
C ARG A 47 -5.10 -5.41 -25.27
N VAL A 48 -5.53 -6.22 -24.29
CA VAL A 48 -6.90 -6.71 -24.15
C VAL A 48 -7.72 -5.69 -23.39
N GLN A 49 -8.52 -4.90 -24.12
CA GLN A 49 -9.24 -3.73 -23.59
C GLN A 49 -10.74 -3.82 -23.86
N LEU A 50 -11.52 -3.26 -22.94
CA LEU A 50 -12.92 -2.96 -23.14
C LEU A 50 -13.02 -1.72 -24.05
N THR A 51 -13.94 -1.74 -25.01
CA THR A 51 -14.24 -0.59 -25.88
C THR A 51 -15.75 -0.38 -25.95
N GLU A 52 -16.17 0.81 -26.37
CA GLU A 52 -17.59 1.12 -26.60
C GLU A 52 -18.23 0.17 -27.63
N GLY A 53 -17.49 -0.23 -28.67
CA GLY A 53 -17.97 -1.18 -29.68
C GLY A 53 -18.27 -2.55 -29.09
N VAL A 54 -17.39 -3.05 -28.21
CA VAL A 54 -17.60 -4.32 -27.50
C VAL A 54 -18.86 -4.27 -26.63
N LEU A 55 -19.10 -3.17 -25.92
CA LEU A 55 -20.32 -3.01 -25.11
C LEU A 55 -21.59 -2.97 -25.95
N ALA A 56 -21.54 -2.37 -27.15
CA ALA A 56 -22.65 -2.36 -28.09
C ALA A 56 -22.97 -3.76 -28.65
N ASP A 57 -21.92 -4.57 -28.91
CA ASP A 57 -22.08 -5.96 -29.36
C ASP A 57 -22.69 -6.85 -28.27
N VAL A 58 -22.27 -6.67 -27.01
CA VAL A 58 -22.87 -7.33 -25.84
C VAL A 58 -24.34 -6.95 -25.71
N SER A 59 -24.67 -5.66 -25.84
CA SER A 59 -26.07 -5.19 -25.81
C SER A 59 -26.94 -5.89 -26.84
N SER A 60 -26.42 -6.02 -28.06
CA SER A 60 -27.13 -6.59 -29.20
C SER A 60 -27.32 -8.09 -29.01
N SER A 61 -26.29 -8.78 -28.50
CA SER A 61 -26.31 -10.22 -28.26
C SER A 61 -27.29 -10.61 -27.14
N LEU A 62 -27.40 -9.78 -26.09
CA LEU A 62 -28.29 -10.02 -24.96
C LEU A 62 -29.73 -9.53 -25.18
N GLN A 63 -29.98 -8.83 -26.29
CA GLN A 63 -31.27 -8.17 -26.58
C GLN A 63 -31.78 -7.32 -25.40
N ASN A 64 -30.85 -6.72 -24.65
CA ASN A 64 -31.15 -5.97 -23.43
C ASN A 64 -30.27 -4.71 -23.38
N SER A 65 -30.91 -3.56 -23.42
CA SER A 65 -30.23 -2.25 -23.45
C SER A 65 -29.87 -1.71 -22.06
N ASP A 66 -30.33 -2.36 -20.98
CA ASP A 66 -30.03 -1.95 -19.61
C ASP A 66 -28.73 -2.57 -19.07
N ILE A 67 -28.37 -3.77 -19.53
CA ILE A 67 -27.14 -4.47 -19.12
C ILE A 67 -25.86 -3.66 -19.45
N PRO A 68 -25.65 -3.16 -20.68
CA PRO A 68 -24.45 -2.39 -21.00
C PRO A 68 -24.30 -1.12 -20.17
N LYS A 69 -25.40 -0.55 -19.67
CA LYS A 69 -25.37 0.65 -18.82
C LYS A 69 -24.67 0.39 -17.48
N MET A 70 -24.61 -0.87 -17.03
CA MET A 70 -23.84 -1.25 -15.84
C MET A 70 -22.33 -1.21 -16.10
N PHE A 71 -21.91 -1.41 -17.35
CA PHE A 71 -20.49 -1.50 -17.74
C PHE A 71 -20.01 -0.34 -18.61
N ALA A 72 -20.88 0.63 -18.92
CA ALA A 72 -20.59 1.79 -19.75
C ALA A 72 -19.53 2.70 -19.13
N PHE A 73 -18.69 3.33 -19.97
CA PHE A 73 -17.73 4.37 -19.58
C PHE A 73 -18.44 5.67 -19.16
N ALA A 74 -17.78 6.50 -18.36
CA ALA A 74 -18.35 7.78 -17.96
C ALA A 74 -18.41 8.78 -19.14
N GLY A 75 -19.46 9.60 -19.16
CA GLY A 75 -19.71 10.61 -20.20
C GLY A 75 -20.52 10.14 -21.40
N ASN A 76 -20.91 8.85 -21.45
CA ASN A 76 -21.80 8.35 -22.51
C ASN A 76 -23.27 8.65 -22.16
N SER A 77 -24.08 9.15 -23.11
CA SER A 77 -25.40 9.78 -22.87
C SER A 77 -26.43 8.86 -22.16
N THR A 78 -26.26 7.55 -22.28
CA THR A 78 -27.07 6.51 -21.63
C THR A 78 -26.69 6.26 -20.17
N SER A 79 -25.43 6.51 -19.78
CA SER A 79 -24.95 6.41 -18.38
C SER A 79 -25.56 7.51 -17.52
N ASN A 80 -25.66 8.73 -18.05
CA ASN A 80 -26.19 9.89 -17.33
C ASN A 80 -27.61 9.70 -16.80
N SER A 81 -28.49 8.98 -17.50
CA SER A 81 -29.87 8.75 -17.01
C SER A 81 -29.97 7.71 -15.88
N THR A 82 -29.04 6.77 -15.82
CA THR A 82 -29.01 5.65 -14.84
C THR A 82 -28.23 6.07 -13.58
N VAL A 83 -27.09 6.75 -13.79
CA VAL A 83 -26.34 7.46 -12.76
C VAL A 83 -27.16 8.60 -12.19
N ALA A 84 -27.93 9.37 -12.99
CA ALA A 84 -28.84 10.37 -12.44
C ALA A 84 -29.95 9.73 -11.61
N LYS A 85 -30.61 8.65 -12.06
CA LYS A 85 -31.71 8.02 -11.29
C LYS A 85 -31.27 7.34 -9.99
N ARG A 86 -30.02 6.86 -9.89
CA ARG A 86 -29.45 6.27 -8.67
C ARG A 86 -28.62 7.26 -7.84
N GLY A 87 -28.14 8.32 -8.47
CA GLY A 87 -27.32 9.40 -7.93
C GLY A 87 -28.08 10.69 -7.59
N VAL A 88 -29.43 10.69 -7.58
CA VAL A 88 -30.22 11.86 -7.10
C VAL A 88 -29.92 12.20 -5.63
N HIS A 89 -29.22 11.35 -4.88
CA HIS A 89 -28.79 11.68 -3.53
C HIS A 89 -27.37 11.12 -3.27
N HIS A 90 -26.49 11.96 -2.70
CA HIS A 90 -25.30 11.57 -1.94
C HIS A 90 -25.68 10.47 -0.93
N ARG A 91 -25.64 9.21 -1.34
CA ARG A 91 -26.01 8.05 -0.51
C ARG A 91 -24.77 7.22 -0.26
N CYS A 92 -24.76 6.55 0.89
CA CYS A 92 -23.76 5.55 1.20
C CYS A 92 -23.63 4.51 0.08
N LYS A 93 -22.42 3.94 -0.04
CA LYS A 93 -22.18 2.83 -0.98
C LYS A 93 -23.09 1.65 -0.61
N ALA A 94 -23.60 0.97 -1.64
CA ALA A 94 -24.44 -0.20 -1.46
C ALA A 94 -23.62 -1.37 -0.88
N MET A 95 -24.24 -2.15 -0.01
CA MET A 95 -23.64 -3.31 0.66
C MET A 95 -24.58 -4.52 0.63
N PRO A 96 -24.06 -5.75 0.84
CA PRO A 96 -24.89 -6.95 0.93
C PRO A 96 -26.07 -6.77 1.89
N GLY A 97 -27.27 -7.12 1.43
CA GLY A 97 -28.52 -6.95 2.18
C GLY A 97 -29.30 -5.67 1.87
N ASP A 98 -28.69 -4.69 1.20
CA ASP A 98 -29.41 -3.48 0.75
C ASP A 98 -30.35 -3.77 -0.42
N LEU A 99 -31.44 -3.01 -0.53
CA LEU A 99 -32.38 -3.07 -1.66
C LEU A 99 -31.69 -2.87 -3.04
N PHE A 100 -30.63 -2.07 -3.07
CA PHE A 100 -29.89 -1.74 -4.29
C PHE A 100 -28.62 -2.59 -4.49
N TRP A 101 -28.37 -3.56 -3.61
CA TRP A 101 -27.32 -4.54 -3.83
C TRP A 101 -27.63 -5.38 -5.09
N PRO A 102 -26.64 -5.65 -5.96
CA PRO A 102 -26.90 -6.43 -7.17
C PRO A 102 -27.37 -7.84 -6.83
N LEU A 103 -28.41 -8.30 -7.54
CA LEU A 103 -28.90 -9.69 -7.47
C LEU A 103 -27.83 -10.65 -7.99
N ASP A 104 -27.90 -11.92 -7.58
CA ASP A 104 -26.94 -12.95 -7.99
C ASP A 104 -26.79 -13.06 -9.52
N LEU A 105 -27.89 -12.97 -10.27
CA LEU A 105 -27.86 -12.96 -11.75
C LEU A 105 -27.01 -11.81 -12.33
N VAL A 106 -26.95 -10.66 -11.66
CA VAL A 106 -26.12 -9.53 -12.09
C VAL A 106 -24.63 -9.82 -11.82
N TRP A 107 -24.32 -10.50 -10.71
CA TRP A 107 -22.97 -10.97 -10.42
C TRP A 107 -22.53 -12.08 -11.39
N ASP A 108 -23.41 -13.04 -11.72
CA ASP A 108 -23.14 -14.11 -12.69
C ASP A 108 -22.84 -13.54 -14.08
N LEU A 109 -23.61 -12.53 -14.49
CA LEU A 109 -23.39 -11.83 -15.76
C LEU A 109 -22.07 -11.06 -15.75
N PHE A 110 -21.75 -10.39 -14.65
CA PHE A 110 -20.45 -9.72 -14.51
C PHE A 110 -19.30 -10.73 -14.62
N ASP A 111 -19.40 -11.88 -13.95
CA ASP A 111 -18.40 -12.94 -14.04
C ASP A 111 -18.26 -13.51 -15.47
N LEU A 112 -19.38 -13.70 -16.16
CA LEU A 112 -19.37 -14.12 -17.56
C LEU A 112 -18.59 -13.13 -18.45
N LEU A 113 -18.79 -11.83 -18.27
CA LEU A 113 -18.08 -10.79 -19.03
C LEU A 113 -16.60 -10.70 -18.67
N LEU A 114 -16.26 -10.97 -17.40
CA LEU A 114 -14.89 -11.09 -16.91
C LEU A 114 -14.17 -12.36 -17.43
N GLY A 115 -14.93 -13.34 -17.93
CA GLY A 115 -14.41 -14.63 -18.35
C GLY A 115 -14.13 -15.58 -17.18
N GLY A 116 -15.00 -15.60 -16.17
CA GLY A 116 -14.88 -16.50 -15.01
C GLY A 116 -13.81 -16.07 -14.01
N ARG A 117 -13.62 -14.76 -13.81
CA ARG A 117 -12.57 -14.19 -12.93
C ARG A 117 -13.10 -13.51 -11.67
N LEU A 118 -14.41 -13.55 -11.45
CA LEU A 118 -15.02 -13.09 -10.21
C LEU A 118 -14.88 -14.16 -9.14
N ILE A 119 -14.39 -13.76 -7.97
CA ILE A 119 -14.26 -14.60 -6.80
C ILE A 119 -15.24 -14.07 -5.74
N LYS A 120 -16.17 -14.91 -5.29
CA LYS A 120 -16.86 -14.68 -4.01
C LYS A 120 -15.86 -14.95 -2.90
N THR A 121 -15.42 -13.90 -2.24
CA THR A 121 -14.33 -13.99 -1.28
C THR A 121 -14.81 -14.58 0.04
N VAL A 122 -13.91 -15.34 0.67
CA VAL A 122 -14.07 -15.92 2.00
C VAL A 122 -12.84 -15.48 2.79
N PRO A 123 -12.96 -14.99 4.04
CA PRO A 123 -11.79 -14.65 4.85
C PRO A 123 -10.84 -15.86 4.95
N LEU A 124 -9.53 -15.64 4.78
CA LEU A 124 -8.56 -16.73 4.73
C LEU A 124 -8.65 -17.68 5.93
N ALA A 125 -8.86 -17.15 7.14
CA ALA A 125 -8.99 -17.96 8.35
C ALA A 125 -10.35 -18.67 8.50
N ALA A 126 -11.34 -18.45 7.63
CA ALA A 126 -12.67 -19.06 7.76
C ALA A 126 -12.64 -20.59 7.71
N TYR A 127 -11.64 -21.17 7.02
CA TYR A 127 -11.39 -22.62 7.00
C TYR A 127 -11.15 -23.20 8.41
N CYS A 128 -10.81 -22.37 9.40
CA CYS A 128 -10.64 -22.76 10.80
C CYS A 128 -11.92 -22.76 11.64
N TYR A 129 -13.05 -22.32 11.09
CA TYR A 129 -14.27 -22.10 11.86
C TYR A 129 -15.41 -23.02 11.40
N PRO A 130 -15.89 -23.97 12.25
CA PRO A 130 -16.91 -24.95 11.88
C PRO A 130 -18.26 -24.39 11.39
N ASP A 131 -18.57 -23.14 11.72
CA ASP A 131 -19.80 -22.47 11.29
C ASP A 131 -19.75 -22.01 9.82
N TRP A 132 -18.58 -22.01 9.20
CA TRP A 132 -18.42 -21.67 7.78
C TRP A 132 -18.53 -22.91 6.90
N PRO A 133 -19.23 -22.85 5.75
CA PRO A 133 -19.29 -23.95 4.77
C PRO A 133 -17.92 -24.44 4.30
N GLU A 134 -16.93 -23.54 4.29
CA GLU A 134 -15.55 -23.78 3.86
C GLU A 134 -14.69 -24.46 4.93
N TYR A 135 -15.20 -24.73 6.14
CA TYR A 135 -14.44 -25.36 7.21
C TYR A 135 -13.69 -26.62 6.74
N ASP A 136 -12.38 -26.63 6.96
CA ASP A 136 -11.49 -27.76 6.66
C ASP A 136 -10.33 -27.75 7.66
N ALA A 137 -10.31 -28.73 8.56
CA ALA A 137 -9.30 -28.83 9.61
C ALA A 137 -7.87 -28.97 9.06
N THR A 138 -7.68 -29.64 7.91
CA THR A 138 -6.35 -29.81 7.30
C THR A 138 -5.88 -28.49 6.70
N LYS A 139 -6.76 -27.80 5.99
CA LYS A 139 -6.45 -26.49 5.42
C LYS A 139 -6.24 -25.44 6.52
N CYS A 140 -7.02 -25.49 7.60
CA CYS A 140 -6.80 -24.66 8.77
C CYS A 140 -5.41 -24.87 9.37
N ALA A 141 -4.97 -26.12 9.55
CA ALA A 141 -3.65 -26.40 10.10
C ALA A 141 -2.51 -25.83 9.21
N SER A 142 -2.65 -25.94 7.87
CA SER A 142 -1.70 -25.34 6.93
C SER A 142 -1.69 -23.81 7.01
N ILE A 143 -2.87 -23.18 6.97
CA ILE A 143 -3.02 -21.72 7.08
C ILE A 143 -2.45 -21.20 8.41
N THR A 144 -2.68 -21.93 9.51
CA THR A 144 -2.20 -21.53 10.83
C THR A 144 -0.69 -21.63 10.92
N THR A 145 -0.09 -22.68 10.33
CA THR A 145 1.37 -22.87 10.30
C THR A 145 2.06 -21.74 9.56
N ASP A 146 1.51 -21.34 8.41
CA ASP A 146 2.09 -20.30 7.55
C ASP A 146 1.47 -18.92 7.80
N TRP A 147 0.68 -18.74 8.87
CA TRP A 147 -0.13 -17.53 9.07
C TRP A 147 0.69 -16.25 9.02
N MET A 148 1.92 -16.30 9.52
CA MET A 148 2.77 -15.11 9.61
C MET A 148 3.54 -14.82 8.32
N SER A 149 3.46 -15.70 7.32
CA SER A 149 4.11 -15.53 6.02
C SER A 149 3.34 -14.52 5.17
N SER A 150 4.06 -13.56 4.62
CA SER A 150 3.48 -12.57 3.71
C SER A 150 3.13 -13.20 2.35
N GLN A 151 3.82 -14.25 1.93
CA GLN A 151 3.47 -15.02 0.73
C GLN A 151 2.06 -15.62 0.81
N LEU A 152 1.68 -16.18 1.97
CA LEU A 152 0.35 -16.74 2.19
C LEU A 152 -0.74 -15.67 1.97
N HIS A 153 -0.58 -14.51 2.61
CA HIS A 153 -1.58 -13.44 2.55
C HIS A 153 -1.68 -12.75 1.19
N MET A 154 -0.54 -12.55 0.49
CA MET A 154 -0.59 -11.91 -0.83
C MET A 154 -1.19 -12.80 -1.92
N ALA A 155 -1.12 -14.13 -1.74
CA ALA A 155 -1.71 -15.12 -2.63
C ALA A 155 -3.23 -15.29 -2.43
N ASP A 156 -3.80 -14.80 -1.32
CA ASP A 156 -5.23 -14.82 -1.07
C ASP A 156 -5.93 -13.55 -1.62
N PRO A 157 -7.08 -13.65 -2.30
CA PRO A 157 -7.77 -12.49 -2.90
C PRO A 157 -8.39 -11.52 -1.88
N ALA A 158 -8.64 -11.96 -0.64
CA ALA A 158 -9.34 -11.18 0.38
C ALA A 158 -8.40 -10.70 1.50
N SER A 159 -7.41 -11.52 1.86
CA SER A 159 -6.56 -11.31 3.02
C SER A 159 -5.76 -10.01 2.97
N ILE A 160 -5.47 -9.47 4.15
CA ILE A 160 -4.65 -8.27 4.37
C ILE A 160 -3.61 -8.64 5.42
N MET A 161 -2.41 -8.06 5.31
CA MET A 161 -1.26 -8.40 6.14
C MET A 161 -1.30 -7.74 7.52
N LEU A 162 -2.07 -6.66 7.67
CA LEU A 162 -2.27 -5.97 8.95
C LEU A 162 -3.77 -5.92 9.29
N PRO A 163 -4.36 -7.04 9.76
CA PRO A 163 -5.80 -7.23 9.97
C PRO A 163 -6.49 -6.31 11.00
N LEU A 164 -5.74 -5.41 11.66
CA LEU A 164 -6.28 -4.49 12.67
C LEU A 164 -7.43 -3.65 12.10
N TYR A 165 -7.27 -3.15 10.87
CA TYR A 165 -8.24 -2.25 10.23
C TYR A 165 -9.39 -2.99 9.54
N GLU A 166 -9.39 -4.33 9.57
CA GLU A 166 -10.43 -5.20 9.04
C GLU A 166 -11.48 -5.56 10.10
N GLY A 167 -11.28 -5.07 11.33
CA GLY A 167 -12.16 -5.28 12.47
C GLY A 167 -11.86 -6.55 13.27
N ARG A 168 -10.69 -7.17 13.09
CA ARG A 168 -10.23 -8.35 13.86
C ARG A 168 -11.24 -9.51 13.83
N THR A 169 -11.88 -9.67 12.67
CA THR A 169 -13.12 -10.45 12.55
C THR A 169 -12.91 -11.92 12.23
N CYS A 170 -11.74 -12.32 11.74
CA CYS A 170 -11.45 -13.70 11.37
C CYS A 170 -9.93 -13.96 11.29
N LEU A 171 -9.36 -14.54 12.35
CA LEU A 171 -7.94 -14.93 12.44
C LEU A 171 -7.88 -16.40 12.94
N PRO A 172 -6.86 -17.21 12.62
CA PRO A 172 -6.79 -18.56 13.15
C PRO A 172 -6.32 -18.57 14.61
N SER A 173 -6.65 -19.62 15.37
CA SER A 173 -6.07 -19.84 16.70
C SER A 173 -4.56 -20.15 16.58
N PRO A 174 -3.68 -19.60 17.45
CA PRO A 174 -3.99 -18.85 18.68
C PRO A 174 -4.08 -17.32 18.51
N TYR A 175 -4.08 -16.80 17.29
CA TYR A 175 -4.06 -15.36 16.98
C TYR A 175 -5.42 -14.68 17.07
N ASN A 176 -6.50 -15.45 17.28
CA ASN A 176 -7.86 -14.95 17.21
C ASN A 176 -8.30 -14.20 18.47
N TYR A 177 -8.79 -12.98 18.29
CA TYR A 177 -9.43 -12.22 19.36
C TYR A 177 -10.78 -12.81 19.79
N THR A 178 -11.57 -13.32 18.83
CA THR A 178 -12.88 -13.93 19.10
C THR A 178 -12.92 -15.38 18.63
N SER A 179 -13.79 -16.20 19.25
CA SER A 179 -14.06 -17.58 18.81
C SER A 179 -14.94 -17.67 17.56
N THR A 180 -15.30 -16.54 16.94
CA THR A 180 -16.14 -16.49 15.73
C THR A 180 -15.38 -15.89 14.56
N CYS A 181 -15.76 -16.28 13.34
CA CYS A 181 -15.29 -15.65 12.11
C CYS A 181 -16.43 -14.94 11.41
N LYS A 182 -16.21 -13.69 10.99
CA LYS A 182 -17.14 -12.90 10.18
C LYS A 182 -16.40 -12.28 8.98
N GLN A 183 -17.15 -11.88 7.96
CA GLN A 183 -16.59 -11.23 6.76
C GLN A 183 -15.83 -9.92 7.06
N GLY A 184 -16.23 -9.17 8.10
CA GLY A 184 -15.56 -7.92 8.47
C GLY A 184 -15.37 -6.92 7.32
N ALA A 185 -14.20 -6.29 7.27
CA ALA A 185 -13.79 -5.45 6.14
C ALA A 185 -13.09 -6.21 5.00
N TYR A 186 -13.01 -7.53 5.05
CA TYR A 186 -12.58 -8.28 3.86
C TYR A 186 -13.59 -8.01 2.73
N PRO A 187 -13.13 -7.74 1.49
CA PRO A 187 -14.04 -7.47 0.37
C PRO A 187 -15.03 -8.63 0.21
N THR A 188 -16.21 -8.39 -0.36
CA THR A 188 -17.24 -9.43 -0.60
C THR A 188 -17.04 -10.16 -1.94
N TYR A 189 -16.45 -9.46 -2.90
CA TYR A 189 -16.04 -10.03 -4.17
C TYR A 189 -14.66 -9.50 -4.54
N ALA A 190 -13.88 -10.31 -5.26
CA ALA A 190 -12.63 -9.88 -5.86
C ALA A 190 -12.59 -10.26 -7.34
N VAL A 191 -12.00 -9.41 -8.17
CA VAL A 191 -11.70 -9.72 -9.57
C VAL A 191 -10.24 -10.12 -9.66
N ASN A 192 -9.97 -11.37 -10.04
CA ASN A 192 -8.62 -11.86 -10.33
C ASN A 192 -8.19 -11.39 -11.72
N VAL A 193 -7.58 -10.21 -11.78
CA VAL A 193 -7.29 -9.54 -13.05
C VAL A 193 -6.07 -10.13 -13.76
N THR A 194 -6.22 -10.28 -15.07
CA THR A 194 -5.16 -10.69 -15.99
C THR A 194 -5.13 -9.86 -17.27
N ASN A 195 -6.03 -8.86 -17.38
CA ASN A 195 -6.03 -7.89 -18.46
C ASN A 195 -6.75 -6.60 -18.07
N VAL A 196 -6.53 -5.57 -18.88
CA VAL A 196 -7.13 -4.24 -18.73
C VAL A 196 -8.65 -4.26 -18.85
N ALA A 197 -9.23 -5.05 -19.76
CA ALA A 197 -10.68 -5.13 -19.91
C ALA A 197 -11.40 -5.53 -18.62
N GLN A 198 -10.84 -6.47 -17.85
CA GLN A 198 -11.39 -6.89 -16.55
C GLN A 198 -11.37 -5.74 -15.52
N ILE A 199 -10.31 -4.94 -15.50
CA ILE A 199 -10.20 -3.75 -14.65
C ILE A 199 -11.26 -2.71 -15.07
N GLN A 200 -11.38 -2.43 -16.38
CA GLN A 200 -12.36 -1.48 -16.91
C GLN A 200 -13.81 -1.89 -16.60
N LEU A 201 -14.13 -3.18 -16.76
CA LEU A 201 -15.42 -3.74 -16.38
C LEU A 201 -15.70 -3.55 -14.89
N ALA A 202 -14.75 -3.85 -14.00
CA ALA A 202 -14.91 -3.70 -12.55
C ALA A 202 -15.10 -2.23 -12.12
N VAL A 203 -14.29 -1.31 -12.68
CA VAL A 203 -14.39 0.14 -12.44
C VAL A 203 -15.77 0.65 -12.86
N ASN A 204 -16.20 0.33 -14.09
CA ASN A 204 -17.47 0.78 -14.61
C ASN A 204 -18.65 0.16 -13.82
N PHE A 205 -18.58 -1.13 -13.50
CA PHE A 205 -19.59 -1.83 -12.72
C PHE A 205 -19.78 -1.22 -11.33
N ALA A 206 -18.69 -1.01 -10.59
CA ALA A 206 -18.75 -0.40 -9.26
C ALA A 206 -19.28 1.03 -9.30
N ARG A 207 -18.82 1.85 -10.25
CA ARG A 207 -19.29 3.23 -10.43
C ARG A 207 -20.78 3.28 -10.73
N ASN A 208 -21.22 2.54 -11.75
CA ASN A 208 -22.59 2.61 -12.27
C ASN A 208 -23.61 1.98 -11.30
N LEU A 209 -23.17 1.13 -10.38
CA LEU A 209 -24.00 0.50 -9.34
C LEU A 209 -23.79 1.08 -7.93
N ASN A 210 -22.95 2.11 -7.77
CA ASN A 210 -22.60 2.73 -6.49
C ASN A 210 -22.08 1.73 -5.44
N LEU A 211 -21.23 0.81 -5.88
CA LEU A 211 -20.53 -0.13 -4.99
C LEU A 211 -19.26 0.51 -4.44
N ARG A 212 -18.84 0.09 -3.25
CA ARG A 212 -17.51 0.40 -2.73
C ARG A 212 -16.48 -0.38 -3.58
N LEU A 213 -15.53 0.32 -4.17
CA LEU A 213 -14.43 -0.27 -4.93
C LEU A 213 -13.15 -0.18 -4.11
N VAL A 214 -12.38 -1.27 -4.07
CA VAL A 214 -11.07 -1.35 -3.43
C VAL A 214 -10.07 -1.90 -4.44
N VAL A 215 -8.81 -1.50 -4.33
CA VAL A 215 -7.72 -2.04 -5.14
C VAL A 215 -6.74 -2.74 -4.20
N LYS A 216 -6.54 -4.04 -4.41
CA LYS A 216 -5.56 -4.83 -3.66
C LYS A 216 -4.44 -5.26 -4.60
N ASN A 217 -3.21 -4.91 -4.24
CA ASN A 217 -2.03 -5.53 -4.82
C ASN A 217 -1.65 -6.76 -3.98
N THR A 218 -0.92 -6.52 -2.89
CA THR A 218 -0.41 -7.57 -1.98
C THR A 218 -1.23 -7.65 -0.70
N GLY A 219 -1.77 -6.52 -0.21
CA GLY A 219 -2.42 -6.43 1.10
C GLY A 219 -1.50 -5.90 2.21
N HIS A 220 -0.35 -5.30 1.85
CA HIS A 220 0.67 -4.75 2.76
C HIS A 220 0.28 -3.48 3.52
N ASP A 221 -0.82 -2.81 3.15
CA ASP A 221 -1.08 -1.44 3.62
C ASP A 221 -1.26 -1.35 5.15
N PHE A 222 -0.49 -0.45 5.78
CA PHE A 222 -0.44 -0.27 7.23
C PHE A 222 -1.68 0.39 7.83
N ASN A 223 -2.60 0.90 7.01
CA ASN A 223 -3.80 1.61 7.46
C ASN A 223 -5.08 1.03 6.81
N GLY A 224 -5.01 -0.20 6.30
CA GLY A 224 -6.14 -0.92 5.72
C GLY A 224 -6.67 -0.35 4.39
N LYS A 225 -5.91 0.50 3.67
CA LYS A 225 -6.38 1.14 2.41
C LYS A 225 -6.70 0.16 1.29
N ALA A 226 -6.25 -1.09 1.41
CA ALA A 226 -6.50 -2.19 0.47
C ALA A 226 -7.71 -3.08 0.86
N SER A 227 -8.55 -2.65 1.82
CA SER A 227 -9.73 -3.40 2.28
C SER A 227 -10.99 -2.53 2.38
N GLY A 228 -12.13 -3.19 2.59
CA GLY A 228 -13.41 -2.52 2.70
C GLY A 228 -14.61 -3.45 2.83
N LYS A 229 -15.41 -3.24 3.88
CA LYS A 229 -16.66 -3.97 4.08
C LYS A 229 -17.61 -3.77 2.89
N GLY A 230 -18.15 -4.88 2.40
CA GLY A 230 -19.10 -4.89 1.27
C GLY A 230 -18.48 -4.53 -0.09
N ALA A 231 -17.15 -4.41 -0.18
CA ALA A 231 -16.50 -3.93 -1.39
C ALA A 231 -16.38 -4.99 -2.49
N LEU A 232 -16.28 -4.51 -3.72
CA LEU A 232 -15.65 -5.22 -4.84
C LEU A 232 -14.16 -4.85 -4.86
N SER A 233 -13.29 -5.85 -4.81
CA SER A 233 -11.83 -5.69 -4.91
C SER A 233 -11.32 -5.93 -6.33
N ILE A 234 -10.44 -5.08 -6.83
CA ILE A 234 -9.62 -5.34 -8.02
C ILE A 234 -8.28 -5.86 -7.54
N TRP A 235 -7.99 -7.14 -7.80
CA TRP A 235 -6.78 -7.80 -7.33
C TRP A 235 -5.72 -7.85 -8.43
N THR A 236 -4.71 -6.96 -8.35
CA THR A 236 -3.70 -6.74 -9.41
C THR A 236 -2.50 -7.69 -9.34
N HIS A 237 -2.46 -8.59 -8.35
CA HIS A 237 -1.31 -9.42 -8.01
C HIS A 237 -0.71 -10.18 -9.20
N TYR A 238 -1.53 -10.67 -10.14
CA TYR A 238 -1.04 -11.49 -11.26
C TYR A 238 -0.60 -10.68 -12.50
N LEU A 239 -0.54 -9.35 -12.43
CA LEU A 239 0.06 -8.53 -13.48
C LEU A 239 1.60 -8.56 -13.35
N LYS A 240 2.20 -9.68 -13.77
CA LYS A 240 3.60 -10.05 -13.51
C LYS A 240 4.58 -9.86 -14.68
N GLU A 241 4.15 -9.27 -15.80
CA GLU A 241 5.05 -9.08 -16.95
C GLU A 241 6.21 -8.14 -16.59
N LYS A 242 7.41 -8.45 -17.11
CA LYS A 242 8.67 -7.71 -16.87
C LYS A 242 9.42 -7.59 -18.18
N GLU A 243 9.91 -6.39 -18.52
CA GLU A 243 10.66 -6.14 -19.75
C GLU A 243 11.82 -5.19 -19.50
N PHE A 244 13.04 -5.62 -19.84
CA PHE A 244 14.20 -4.76 -19.84
C PHE A 244 14.28 -3.98 -21.16
N LEU A 245 14.48 -2.67 -21.05
CA LEU A 245 14.57 -1.74 -22.15
C LEU A 245 15.97 -1.14 -22.14
N PRO A 246 16.94 -1.71 -22.90
CA PRO A 246 18.35 -1.28 -22.85
C PRO A 246 18.54 0.20 -23.17
N THR A 247 17.65 0.76 -24.01
CA THR A 247 17.57 2.18 -24.32
C THR A 247 16.11 2.60 -24.31
N PHE A 248 15.72 3.36 -23.30
CA PHE A 248 14.43 4.02 -23.21
C PHE A 248 14.60 5.54 -23.34
N LYS A 249 13.71 6.17 -24.11
CA LYS A 249 13.67 7.62 -24.27
C LYS A 249 12.38 8.13 -23.66
N ALA A 250 12.47 8.71 -22.47
CA ALA A 250 11.30 9.28 -21.81
C ALA A 250 11.03 10.70 -22.31
N ALA A 251 9.79 11.15 -22.17
CA ALA A 251 9.39 12.47 -22.66
C ALA A 251 9.97 13.65 -21.86
N ASN A 252 10.51 13.41 -20.64
CA ASN A 252 11.24 14.41 -19.86
C ASN A 252 12.72 14.54 -20.23
N GLY A 253 13.17 13.89 -21.31
CA GLY A 253 14.56 13.95 -21.79
C GLY A 253 15.47 12.86 -21.22
N TYR A 254 14.99 11.99 -20.32
CA TYR A 254 15.75 10.82 -19.90
C TYR A 254 16.04 9.90 -21.09
N VAL A 255 17.32 9.51 -21.23
CA VAL A 255 17.78 8.50 -22.20
C VAL A 255 18.70 7.54 -21.46
N GLY A 256 18.30 6.29 -21.33
CA GLY A 256 19.06 5.28 -20.59
C GLY A 256 18.32 3.95 -20.45
N PRO A 257 18.92 2.97 -19.78
CA PRO A 257 18.31 1.68 -19.55
C PRO A 257 17.11 1.80 -18.59
N ALA A 258 16.01 1.14 -18.89
CA ALA A 258 14.81 1.14 -18.07
C ALA A 258 14.27 -0.29 -17.91
N VAL A 259 13.40 -0.48 -16.92
CA VAL A 259 12.61 -1.71 -16.78
C VAL A 259 11.13 -1.35 -16.73
N LYS A 260 10.33 -2.04 -17.51
CA LYS A 260 8.87 -2.01 -17.37
C LYS A 260 8.43 -3.19 -16.51
N PHE A 261 7.63 -2.92 -15.49
CA PHE A 261 7.06 -3.90 -14.57
C PHE A 261 5.53 -3.82 -14.62
N GLY A 262 4.86 -4.96 -14.68
CA GLY A 262 3.44 -5.06 -14.36
C GLY A 262 3.22 -4.67 -12.90
N SER A 263 2.06 -4.08 -12.58
CA SER A 263 1.82 -3.53 -11.24
C SER A 263 1.76 -4.58 -10.13
N GLY A 264 1.54 -5.84 -10.49
CA GLY A 264 1.56 -6.98 -9.58
C GLY A 264 2.95 -7.46 -9.19
N VAL A 265 4.02 -7.00 -9.85
CA VAL A 265 5.40 -7.38 -9.52
C VAL A 265 5.75 -6.94 -8.09
N GLN A 266 6.25 -7.88 -7.27
CA GLN A 266 6.79 -7.60 -5.94
C GLN A 266 8.27 -7.20 -5.99
N VAL A 267 8.76 -6.61 -4.90
CA VAL A 267 10.14 -6.14 -4.76
C VAL A 267 11.17 -7.24 -5.06
N TRP A 268 11.00 -8.43 -4.47
CA TRP A 268 11.92 -9.55 -4.71
C TRP A 268 12.01 -9.92 -6.21
N GLU A 269 10.86 -10.02 -6.89
CA GLU A 269 10.79 -10.33 -8.31
C GLU A 269 11.43 -9.24 -9.20
N ALA A 270 11.39 -7.99 -8.74
CA ALA A 270 11.97 -6.85 -9.44
C ALA A 270 13.50 -6.83 -9.28
N TYR A 271 14.01 -7.11 -8.08
CA TYR A 271 15.45 -7.19 -7.83
C TYR A 271 16.09 -8.40 -8.52
N GLU A 272 15.46 -9.57 -8.48
CA GLU A 272 15.93 -10.75 -9.22
C GLU A 272 16.02 -10.47 -10.73
N PHE A 273 14.97 -9.83 -11.28
CA PHE A 273 14.93 -9.48 -12.69
C PHE A 273 16.01 -8.45 -13.05
N ALA A 274 16.17 -7.39 -12.26
CA ALA A 274 17.19 -6.37 -12.47
C ALA A 274 18.60 -6.99 -12.44
N LYS A 275 18.89 -7.84 -11.45
CA LYS A 275 20.15 -8.59 -11.37
C LYS A 275 20.38 -9.43 -12.62
N SER A 276 19.37 -10.15 -13.10
CA SER A 276 19.48 -11.01 -14.29
C SER A 276 19.89 -10.27 -15.57
N VAL A 277 19.65 -8.96 -15.63
CA VAL A 277 20.03 -8.08 -16.74
C VAL A 277 21.22 -7.17 -16.40
N GLY A 278 21.94 -7.45 -15.31
CA GLY A 278 23.16 -6.71 -14.91
C GLY A 278 22.90 -5.29 -14.42
N HIS A 279 21.75 -5.05 -13.81
CA HIS A 279 21.32 -3.73 -13.31
C HIS A 279 20.75 -3.83 -11.89
N SER A 280 20.51 -2.68 -11.27
CA SER A 280 19.73 -2.56 -10.04
C SER A 280 18.45 -1.75 -10.31
N VAL A 281 17.49 -1.80 -9.42
CA VAL A 281 16.30 -0.93 -9.42
C VAL A 281 16.01 -0.47 -8.00
N VAL A 282 15.29 0.64 -7.83
CA VAL A 282 14.81 1.08 -6.51
C VAL A 282 13.57 0.29 -6.14
N GLY A 283 13.61 -0.35 -4.97
CA GLY A 283 12.49 -1.05 -4.33
C GLY A 283 12.58 -0.97 -2.81
N GLY A 284 11.60 -1.53 -2.11
CA GLY A 284 11.56 -1.53 -0.64
C GLY A 284 12.54 -2.52 -0.01
N GLU A 285 12.53 -2.55 1.32
CA GLU A 285 13.20 -3.55 2.15
C GLU A 285 12.36 -4.82 2.33
N ALA A 286 11.03 -4.69 2.52
CA ALA A 286 10.15 -5.85 2.67
C ALA A 286 9.98 -6.61 1.34
N VAL A 287 10.17 -7.94 1.41
CA VAL A 287 10.30 -8.86 0.29
C VAL A 287 9.06 -8.82 -0.60
N THR A 288 7.88 -8.94 0.00
CA THR A 288 6.63 -9.11 -0.75
C THR A 288 5.86 -7.81 -1.02
N VAL A 289 6.44 -6.64 -0.74
CA VAL A 289 5.83 -5.35 -1.09
C VAL A 289 5.61 -5.27 -2.60
N GLY A 290 4.44 -4.78 -3.01
CA GLY A 290 4.09 -4.61 -4.43
C GLY A 290 4.71 -3.34 -5.02
N LEU A 291 5.67 -3.49 -5.92
CA LEU A 291 6.44 -2.38 -6.50
C LEU A 291 5.55 -1.32 -7.14
N GLY A 292 4.61 -1.75 -8.01
CA GLY A 292 3.74 -0.88 -8.79
C GLY A 292 2.44 -0.45 -8.11
N GLY A 293 2.34 -0.59 -6.78
CA GLY A 293 1.16 -0.27 -6.00
C GLY A 293 1.31 0.95 -5.09
N GLY A 294 0.77 0.85 -3.88
CA GLY A 294 0.84 1.89 -2.86
C GLY A 294 2.26 2.35 -2.51
N TYR A 295 3.25 1.45 -2.60
CA TYR A 295 4.67 1.74 -2.38
C TYR A 295 5.17 2.90 -3.26
N THR A 296 5.21 2.70 -4.59
CA THR A 296 5.63 3.75 -5.52
C THR A 296 4.67 4.94 -5.52
N ALA A 297 3.36 4.71 -5.40
CA ALA A 297 2.37 5.78 -5.44
C ALA A 297 2.47 6.73 -4.23
N GLY A 298 2.85 6.22 -3.06
CA GLY A 298 3.04 7.02 -1.84
C GLY A 298 4.43 7.66 -1.71
N GLY A 299 5.37 7.36 -2.61
CA GLY A 299 6.77 7.77 -2.54
C GLY A 299 7.68 6.56 -2.68
N GLY A 300 7.75 5.74 -1.63
CA GLY A 300 8.50 4.48 -1.60
C GLY A 300 9.97 4.74 -1.28
N HIS A 301 10.31 4.59 0.01
CA HIS A 301 11.68 4.67 0.48
C HIS A 301 12.43 3.35 0.22
N SER A 302 13.75 3.38 0.21
CA SER A 302 14.58 2.26 -0.25
C SER A 302 15.96 2.30 0.39
N PRO A 303 16.63 1.13 0.55
CA PRO A 303 18.07 1.08 0.80
C PRO A 303 18.93 1.84 -0.22
N LEU A 304 18.36 2.15 -1.39
CA LEU A 304 19.01 2.94 -2.45
C LEU A 304 18.59 4.42 -2.47
N SER A 305 17.70 4.88 -1.58
CA SER A 305 17.13 6.23 -1.67
C SER A 305 18.14 7.35 -1.41
N SER A 306 19.06 7.18 -0.47
CA SER A 306 20.13 8.15 -0.23
C SER A 306 21.10 8.29 -1.41
N LEU A 307 21.15 7.32 -2.33
CA LEU A 307 21.87 7.44 -3.61
C LEU A 307 20.99 7.96 -4.75
N TYR A 308 19.80 7.40 -4.93
CA TYR A 308 19.02 7.53 -6.17
C TYR A 308 17.64 8.17 -6.00
N GLY A 309 17.25 8.58 -4.79
CA GLY A 309 15.93 9.13 -4.49
C GLY A 309 14.85 8.06 -4.28
N LEU A 310 13.59 8.49 -4.21
CA LEU A 310 12.47 7.59 -3.90
C LEU A 310 12.06 6.74 -5.11
N ALA A 311 11.27 5.68 -4.88
CA ALA A 311 10.72 4.84 -5.96
C ALA A 311 9.85 5.65 -6.93
N SER A 312 9.05 6.59 -6.42
CA SER A 312 8.26 7.53 -7.23
C SER A 312 9.13 8.35 -8.17
N ASP A 313 10.36 8.68 -7.75
CA ASP A 313 11.29 9.49 -8.54
C ASP A 313 11.88 8.71 -9.72
N GLN A 314 11.83 7.37 -9.67
CA GLN A 314 12.33 6.50 -10.73
C GLN A 314 11.36 6.30 -11.89
N VAL A 315 10.07 6.63 -11.70
CA VAL A 315 9.05 6.35 -12.71
C VAL A 315 9.18 7.28 -13.91
N LEU A 316 9.14 6.70 -15.10
CA LEU A 316 9.24 7.37 -16.40
C LEU A 316 7.91 7.37 -17.16
N ALA A 317 7.07 6.36 -16.96
CA ALA A 317 5.71 6.25 -17.51
C ALA A 317 4.86 5.26 -16.69
N MET A 318 3.53 5.42 -16.74
CA MET A 318 2.57 4.49 -16.15
C MET A 318 1.41 4.22 -17.12
N GLN A 319 0.85 3.00 -17.04
CA GLN A 319 -0.39 2.63 -17.72
C GLN A 319 -1.50 2.50 -16.68
N VAL A 320 -2.61 3.21 -16.85
CA VAL A 320 -3.61 3.44 -15.79
C VAL A 320 -5.03 3.31 -16.34
N VAL A 321 -5.91 2.63 -15.61
CA VAL A 321 -7.37 2.71 -15.81
C VAL A 321 -7.95 3.74 -14.83
N LEU A 322 -8.50 4.84 -15.33
CA LEU A 322 -9.07 5.91 -14.52
C LEU A 322 -10.50 5.61 -14.05
N ALA A 323 -11.03 6.44 -13.14
CA ALA A 323 -12.38 6.29 -12.58
C ALA A 323 -13.51 6.38 -13.62
N ASP A 324 -13.25 6.97 -14.79
CA ASP A 324 -14.17 6.99 -15.93
C ASP A 324 -14.17 5.68 -16.76
N GLY A 325 -13.28 4.74 -16.40
CA GLY A 325 -13.07 3.45 -17.04
C GLY A 325 -12.03 3.47 -18.17
N ARG A 326 -11.50 4.63 -18.56
CA ARG A 326 -10.57 4.74 -19.70
C ARG A 326 -9.17 4.28 -19.33
N PHE A 327 -8.54 3.55 -20.24
CA PHE A 327 -7.14 3.15 -20.15
C PHE A 327 -6.26 4.20 -20.83
N ILE A 328 -5.28 4.72 -20.10
CA ILE A 328 -4.40 5.81 -20.56
C ILE A 328 -2.92 5.51 -20.28
N THR A 329 -2.06 6.20 -21.02
CA THR A 329 -0.64 6.35 -20.69
C THR A 329 -0.44 7.68 -19.96
N ALA A 330 0.20 7.64 -18.80
CA ALA A 330 0.62 8.81 -18.04
C ALA A 330 2.15 8.94 -18.08
N SER A 331 2.65 10.11 -18.49
CA SER A 331 4.07 10.47 -18.55
C SER A 331 4.22 11.98 -18.30
N SER A 332 5.45 12.49 -18.29
CA SER A 332 5.72 13.92 -18.09
C SER A 332 5.06 14.85 -19.13
N THR A 333 4.68 14.34 -20.32
CA THR A 333 4.06 15.14 -21.39
C THR A 333 2.67 14.65 -21.83
N GLN A 334 2.24 13.46 -21.39
CA GLN A 334 0.94 12.88 -21.71
C GLN A 334 0.19 12.56 -20.41
N ASN A 335 -1.00 13.14 -20.20
CA ASN A 335 -1.73 13.03 -18.92
C ASN A 335 -0.81 13.36 -17.72
N SER A 336 -0.04 14.45 -17.85
CA SER A 336 1.04 14.80 -16.94
C SER A 336 0.58 15.18 -15.53
N ASP A 337 -0.67 15.60 -15.38
CA ASP A 337 -1.32 15.78 -14.09
C ASP A 337 -1.62 14.45 -13.40
N VAL A 338 -2.08 13.42 -14.12
CA VAL A 338 -2.20 12.05 -13.59
C VAL A 338 -0.83 11.48 -13.23
N PHE A 339 0.16 11.66 -14.10
CA PHE A 339 1.54 11.22 -13.85
C PHE A 339 2.11 11.85 -12.58
N TRP A 340 1.93 13.17 -12.41
CA TRP A 340 2.32 13.89 -11.21
C TRP A 340 1.59 13.34 -9.97
N MET A 341 0.27 13.13 -10.05
CA MET A 341 -0.54 12.61 -8.93
C MET A 341 -0.07 11.23 -8.45
N LEU A 342 0.25 10.33 -9.36
CA LEU A 342 0.62 8.94 -9.05
C LEU A 342 2.08 8.78 -8.62
N ARG A 343 2.88 9.85 -8.63
CA ARG A 343 4.28 9.88 -8.16
C ARG A 343 4.38 10.63 -6.83
N GLY A 344 3.77 10.07 -5.78
CA GLY A 344 3.83 10.58 -4.42
C GLY A 344 2.49 11.00 -3.79
N GLY A 345 1.40 11.06 -4.56
CA GLY A 345 0.06 11.44 -4.08
C GLY A 345 -0.75 10.29 -3.45
N GLY A 346 -0.17 9.10 -3.32
CA GLY A 346 -0.78 7.93 -2.70
C GLY A 346 -1.62 7.06 -3.65
N GLY A 347 -1.68 5.77 -3.34
CA GLY A 347 -2.51 4.79 -4.07
C GLY A 347 -4.01 4.93 -3.77
N SER A 348 -4.84 4.17 -4.50
CA SER A 348 -6.31 4.10 -4.29
C SER A 348 -7.03 5.45 -4.38
N THR A 349 -6.54 6.37 -5.21
CA THR A 349 -7.04 7.75 -5.32
C THR A 349 -7.80 8.05 -6.61
N ILE A 350 -7.31 7.69 -7.80
CA ILE A 350 -7.94 8.10 -9.08
C ILE A 350 -8.03 7.01 -10.15
N GLY A 351 -7.39 5.86 -9.92
CA GLY A 351 -7.29 4.81 -10.93
C GLY A 351 -6.55 3.58 -10.45
N VAL A 352 -6.47 2.60 -11.35
CA VAL A 352 -5.74 1.34 -11.18
C VAL A 352 -4.52 1.36 -12.10
N VAL A 353 -3.32 1.36 -11.52
CA VAL A 353 -2.07 1.21 -12.27
C VAL A 353 -1.93 -0.25 -12.71
N THR A 354 -1.59 -0.46 -13.98
CA THR A 354 -1.42 -1.79 -14.59
C THR A 354 0.03 -2.12 -14.88
N SER A 355 0.83 -1.10 -15.17
CA SER A 355 2.29 -1.20 -15.25
C SER A 355 2.95 0.16 -15.03
N LEU A 356 4.24 0.12 -14.72
CA LEU A 356 5.13 1.27 -14.61
C LEU A 356 6.46 0.98 -15.29
N THR A 357 7.02 1.98 -15.96
CA THR A 357 8.39 1.96 -16.46
C THR A 357 9.25 2.78 -15.52
N VAL A 358 10.31 2.17 -14.99
CA VAL A 358 11.25 2.79 -14.05
C VAL A 358 12.66 2.80 -14.63
N LYS A 359 13.51 3.73 -14.17
CA LYS A 359 14.94 3.74 -14.49
C LYS A 359 15.59 2.41 -14.05
N ALA A 360 16.45 1.85 -14.88
CA ALA A 360 17.38 0.81 -14.48
C ALA A 360 18.68 1.49 -14.04
N LEU A 361 19.16 1.13 -12.86
CA LEU A 361 20.37 1.67 -12.26
C LEU A 361 21.56 0.77 -12.60
N PRO A 362 22.80 1.29 -12.53
CA PRO A 362 23.99 0.45 -12.61
C PRO A 362 23.93 -0.72 -11.60
N GLN A 363 24.62 -1.81 -11.90
CA GLN A 363 24.92 -2.81 -10.88
C GLN A 363 25.79 -2.17 -9.80
N LEU A 364 25.41 -2.34 -8.52
CA LEU A 364 26.08 -1.72 -7.38
C LEU A 364 26.70 -2.82 -6.51
N GLU A 365 28.02 -2.82 -6.31
CA GLU A 365 28.58 -3.57 -5.19
C GLU A 365 27.98 -3.05 -3.89
N THR A 366 27.69 -3.92 -2.93
CA THR A 366 26.97 -3.54 -1.72
C THR A 366 27.52 -4.30 -0.53
N THR A 367 27.77 -3.56 0.55
CA THR A 367 28.09 -4.12 1.85
C THR A 367 26.93 -3.86 2.79
N THR A 368 26.53 -4.86 3.57
CA THR A 368 25.55 -4.73 4.64
C THR A 368 26.14 -5.13 5.97
N VAL A 369 25.66 -4.49 7.04
CA VAL A 369 26.14 -4.70 8.40
C VAL A 369 24.96 -4.82 9.35
N THR A 370 24.94 -5.90 10.14
CA THR A 370 23.95 -6.10 11.22
C THR A 370 24.68 -6.34 12.54
N PHE A 371 24.09 -5.86 13.63
CA PHE A 371 24.49 -6.15 15.00
C PHE A 371 23.43 -5.65 15.97
N ASN A 372 23.57 -6.05 17.23
CA ASN A 372 22.77 -5.57 18.33
C ASN A 372 23.64 -5.31 19.55
N PHE A 373 23.09 -4.53 20.47
CA PHE A 373 23.55 -4.44 21.85
C PHE A 373 22.34 -4.14 22.74
N THR A 374 22.33 -4.71 23.92
CA THR A 374 21.35 -4.48 24.98
C THR A 374 21.97 -3.65 26.09
N VAL A 375 21.18 -3.21 27.08
CA VAL A 375 21.73 -2.56 28.28
C VAL A 375 22.76 -3.45 28.98
N ASN A 376 22.58 -4.77 28.94
CA ASN A 376 23.44 -5.77 29.57
C ASN A 376 24.82 -5.88 28.90
N ASP A 377 24.93 -5.40 27.65
CA ASP A 377 26.18 -5.31 26.92
C ASP A 377 26.93 -3.98 27.20
N THR A 378 26.40 -3.14 28.09
CA THR A 378 26.96 -1.83 28.44
C THR A 378 27.26 -1.73 29.95
N PRO A 379 28.10 -0.77 30.39
CA PRO A 379 28.31 -0.51 31.82
C PRO A 379 27.05 -0.10 32.60
N GLY A 380 25.98 0.29 31.90
CA GLY A 380 24.70 0.65 32.48
C GLY A 380 23.86 1.54 31.55
N PRO A 381 22.64 1.93 31.97
CA PRO A 381 21.70 2.69 31.15
C PRO A 381 22.25 3.97 30.52
N ASP A 382 23.09 4.71 31.24
CA ASP A 382 23.70 5.95 30.72
C ASP A 382 24.63 5.67 29.53
N ALA A 383 25.41 4.58 29.60
CA ALA A 383 26.29 4.18 28.51
C ALA A 383 25.50 3.64 27.31
N PHE A 384 24.42 2.89 27.54
CA PHE A 384 23.49 2.47 26.49
C PHE A 384 22.91 3.67 25.73
N TRP A 385 22.36 4.65 26.44
CA TRP A 385 21.76 5.80 25.78
C TRP A 385 22.80 6.72 25.15
N ALA A 386 24.01 6.82 25.71
CA ALA A 386 25.13 7.48 25.04
C ALA A 386 25.52 6.78 23.73
N ALA A 387 25.48 5.44 23.69
CA ALA A 387 25.74 4.66 22.48
C ALA A 387 24.68 4.91 21.41
N VAL A 388 23.40 4.93 21.77
CA VAL A 388 22.31 5.36 20.87
C VAL A 388 22.53 6.79 20.36
N GLY A 389 22.91 7.71 21.24
CA GLY A 389 23.24 9.10 20.87
C GLY A 389 24.36 9.20 19.85
N SER A 390 25.44 8.41 20.02
CA SER A 390 26.56 8.39 19.09
C SER A 390 26.15 7.96 17.67
N TYR A 391 25.11 7.13 17.53
CA TYR A 391 24.57 6.78 16.23
C TYR A 391 23.82 7.97 15.59
N LEU A 392 22.99 8.68 16.37
CA LEU A 392 22.29 9.88 15.91
C LEU A 392 23.26 10.99 15.45
N ASP A 393 24.39 11.12 16.13
CA ASP A 393 25.45 12.07 15.77
C ASP A 393 26.05 11.79 14.37
N ASN A 394 25.93 10.57 13.86
CA ASN A 394 26.48 10.16 12.56
C ASN A 394 25.45 10.16 11.42
N PHE A 395 24.16 10.45 11.66
CA PHE A 395 23.10 10.37 10.65
C PHE A 395 23.43 11.16 9.39
N GLU A 396 23.87 12.40 9.55
CA GLU A 396 24.22 13.26 8.42
C GLU A 396 25.37 12.68 7.60
N THR A 397 26.41 12.17 8.26
CA THR A 397 27.56 11.54 7.59
C THR A 397 27.15 10.28 6.83
N PHE A 398 26.29 9.44 7.42
CA PHE A 398 25.82 8.22 6.78
C PHE A 398 24.90 8.49 5.58
N VAL A 399 23.97 9.43 5.71
CA VAL A 399 23.10 9.83 4.60
C VAL A 399 23.89 10.49 3.47
N ASP A 400 24.85 11.35 3.78
CA ASP A 400 25.70 12.02 2.78
C ASP A 400 26.68 11.06 2.10
N ALA A 401 26.99 9.95 2.75
CA ALA A 401 27.70 8.82 2.16
C ALA A 401 26.80 7.97 1.24
N GLY A 402 25.50 8.26 1.13
CA GLY A 402 24.56 7.49 0.31
C GLY A 402 24.10 6.18 0.95
N THR A 403 24.29 6.03 2.25
CA THR A 403 23.93 4.80 2.98
C THR A 403 22.49 4.85 3.51
N TYR A 404 22.03 3.69 3.97
CA TYR A 404 20.74 3.47 4.59
C TYR A 404 20.92 2.65 5.86
N GLY A 405 20.14 2.90 6.89
CA GLY A 405 20.19 2.10 8.11
C GLY A 405 18.83 1.90 8.69
N TYR A 406 18.40 0.64 8.75
CA TYR A 406 17.18 0.21 9.40
C TYR A 406 17.51 -0.28 10.80
N TYR A 407 16.96 0.40 11.81
CA TYR A 407 17.27 0.13 13.21
C TYR A 407 16.01 0.09 14.08
N TYR A 408 16.11 -0.62 15.19
CA TYR A 408 15.10 -0.65 16.24
C TYR A 408 15.67 -0.20 17.58
N ILE A 409 14.85 0.48 18.36
CA ILE A 409 15.12 0.87 19.74
C ILE A 409 13.86 0.58 20.56
N GLY A 410 14.00 -0.07 21.71
CA GLY A 410 12.86 -0.40 22.55
C GLY A 410 13.25 -0.98 23.91
N ALA A 411 12.24 -1.40 24.66
CA ALA A 411 12.34 -2.13 25.93
C ALA A 411 11.12 -3.03 26.05
N SER A 412 11.23 -4.32 25.68
CA SER A 412 10.08 -5.21 25.70
C SER A 412 10.48 -6.68 25.60
N SER A 413 9.81 -7.53 26.38
CA SER A 413 9.88 -9.00 26.24
C SER A 413 9.29 -9.52 24.92
N ALA A 414 8.60 -8.66 24.17
CA ALA A 414 8.02 -8.90 22.85
C ALA A 414 8.60 -7.90 21.85
N GLU A 415 9.73 -8.28 21.25
CA GLU A 415 10.34 -7.56 20.14
C GLU A 415 9.72 -8.02 18.81
N ILE A 416 9.25 -7.08 17.99
CA ILE A 416 8.74 -7.41 16.65
C ILE A 416 9.90 -7.97 15.82
N GLY A 417 9.70 -9.18 15.29
CA GLY A 417 10.65 -9.81 14.37
C GLY A 417 11.94 -10.31 15.03
N THR A 418 11.96 -10.56 16.33
CA THR A 418 13.08 -11.29 16.97
C THR A 418 12.60 -12.52 17.74
N THR A 419 13.54 -13.42 18.01
CA THR A 419 13.33 -14.60 18.84
C THR A 419 13.99 -14.48 20.21
N TYR A 420 14.39 -13.27 20.64
CA TYR A 420 15.04 -13.06 21.94
C TYR A 420 13.99 -13.16 23.06
N PRO A 421 13.96 -14.25 23.85
CA PRO A 421 12.91 -14.43 24.84
C PRO A 421 13.26 -13.65 26.11
N GLY A 422 12.36 -12.79 26.56
CA GLY A 422 12.25 -12.43 27.98
C GLY A 422 13.17 -11.34 28.51
N ASP A 423 13.81 -10.54 27.66
CA ASP A 423 14.49 -9.32 28.10
C ASP A 423 13.54 -8.13 28.00
N THR A 424 13.26 -7.44 29.11
CA THR A 424 12.48 -6.19 29.13
C THR A 424 13.38 -4.96 29.14
N ASP A 425 14.69 -5.15 29.09
CA ASP A 425 15.66 -4.08 29.16
C ASP A 425 15.82 -3.36 27.80
N TYR A 426 16.54 -2.24 27.81
CA TYR A 426 16.78 -1.47 26.59
C TYR A 426 17.57 -2.28 25.56
N TYR A 427 17.13 -2.21 24.30
CA TYR A 427 17.85 -2.79 23.18
C TYR A 427 18.03 -1.78 22.04
N PHE A 428 19.15 -1.92 21.34
CA PHE A 428 19.40 -1.34 20.02
C PHE A 428 19.71 -2.48 19.06
N ARG A 429 18.96 -2.54 17.95
CA ARG A 429 19.19 -3.51 16.88
C ARG A 429 19.41 -2.75 15.58
N MET A 430 20.60 -2.88 15.00
CA MET A 430 20.82 -2.54 13.61
C MET A 430 20.35 -3.72 12.76
N GLU A 431 19.10 -3.67 12.29
CA GLU A 431 18.56 -4.72 11.43
C GLU A 431 19.43 -4.83 10.17
N SER A 432 19.65 -3.70 9.51
CA SER A 432 20.61 -3.62 8.41
C SER A 432 21.08 -2.19 8.17
N PHE A 433 22.39 -1.99 8.28
CA PHE A 433 23.11 -0.87 7.65
C PHE A 433 23.48 -1.30 6.23
N VAL A 434 23.11 -0.52 5.21
CA VAL A 434 23.35 -0.81 3.80
C VAL A 434 24.21 0.29 3.20
N ALA A 435 25.38 -0.11 2.71
CA ALA A 435 26.32 0.75 1.99
C ALA A 435 26.34 0.35 0.51
N PRO A 436 25.38 0.82 -0.29
CA PRO A 436 25.38 0.58 -1.73
C PRO A 436 26.50 1.36 -2.40
N ASN A 437 27.07 0.78 -3.46
CA ASN A 437 28.22 1.33 -4.19
C ASN A 437 29.48 1.51 -3.33
N MET A 438 29.67 0.63 -2.33
CA MET A 438 30.84 0.62 -1.45
C MET A 438 31.38 -0.78 -1.22
N SER A 439 32.70 -0.90 -1.34
CA SER A 439 33.45 -2.08 -0.92
C SER A 439 33.40 -2.28 0.60
N LEU A 440 33.77 -3.48 1.05
CA LEU A 440 33.86 -3.82 2.46
C LEU A 440 34.79 -2.86 3.23
N ASP A 441 35.95 -2.51 2.66
CA ASP A 441 36.94 -1.67 3.34
C ASP A 441 36.49 -0.21 3.44
N GLN A 442 35.82 0.32 2.40
CA GLN A 442 35.20 1.64 2.46
C GLN A 442 34.10 1.69 3.53
N THR A 443 33.27 0.64 3.62
CA THR A 443 32.21 0.55 4.62
C THR A 443 32.77 0.49 6.03
N LYS A 444 33.81 -0.32 6.28
CA LYS A 444 34.51 -0.35 7.57
C LYS A 444 35.12 1.00 7.93
N THR A 445 35.69 1.69 6.96
CA THR A 445 36.27 3.03 7.17
C THR A 445 35.19 4.05 7.54
N LEU A 446 34.02 3.99 6.89
CA LEU A 446 32.88 4.85 7.20
C LEU A 446 32.32 4.62 8.61
N LEU A 447 32.24 3.35 9.05
CA LEU A 447 31.68 2.98 10.35
C LEU A 447 32.68 3.13 11.51
N ALA A 448 33.99 3.16 11.24
CA ALA A 448 35.03 3.18 12.26
C ALA A 448 34.85 4.29 13.32
N PRO A 449 34.54 5.56 12.99
CA PRO A 449 34.36 6.60 14.00
C PRO A 449 33.19 6.33 14.97
N TRP A 450 32.11 5.72 14.47
CA TRP A 450 30.99 5.33 15.32
C TRP A 450 31.38 4.15 16.22
N PHE A 451 32.06 3.15 15.68
CA PHE A 451 32.55 2.00 16.44
C PHE A 451 33.58 2.38 17.51
N ASP A 452 34.50 3.30 17.21
CA ASP A 452 35.41 3.87 18.20
C ASP A 452 34.65 4.55 19.37
N SER A 453 33.49 5.15 19.09
CA SER A 453 32.62 5.75 20.11
C SER A 453 31.94 4.68 20.98
N LEU A 454 31.51 3.56 20.38
CA LEU A 454 30.95 2.42 21.12
C LEU A 454 32.01 1.77 22.03
N ASP A 455 33.23 1.57 21.52
CA ASP A 455 34.36 1.04 22.27
C ASP A 455 34.74 1.95 23.45
N ALA A 456 34.77 3.28 23.23
CA ALA A 456 35.04 4.25 24.29
C ALA A 456 33.97 4.26 25.41
N LEU A 457 32.74 3.86 25.07
CA LEU A 457 31.63 3.68 26.02
C LEU A 457 31.63 2.28 26.68
N ASN A 458 32.59 1.41 26.32
CA ASN A 458 32.68 0.00 26.74
C ASN A 458 31.42 -0.81 26.37
N VAL A 459 30.82 -0.54 25.21
CA VAL A 459 29.73 -1.35 24.65
C VAL A 459 30.30 -2.63 24.06
N SER A 460 29.73 -3.78 24.41
CA SER A 460 30.04 -5.06 23.77
C SER A 460 29.11 -5.26 22.57
N TYR A 461 29.67 -5.45 21.38
CA TYR A 461 28.90 -5.68 20.16
C TYR A 461 29.73 -6.51 19.17
N THR A 462 29.08 -7.14 18.20
CA THR A 462 29.77 -7.95 17.17
C THR A 462 29.17 -7.66 15.80
N PRO A 463 29.78 -6.75 15.01
CA PRO A 463 29.30 -6.41 13.67
C PRO A 463 29.53 -7.57 12.71
N TRP A 464 28.44 -8.04 12.08
CA TRP A 464 28.52 -8.98 10.97
C TRP A 464 28.45 -8.24 9.65
N TYR A 465 29.50 -8.35 8.85
CA TYR A 465 29.61 -7.76 7.53
C TYR A 465 29.30 -8.80 6.46
N ASN A 466 28.37 -8.47 5.57
CA ASN A 466 28.08 -9.23 4.36
C ASN A 466 28.38 -8.34 3.14
N HIS A 467 28.96 -8.91 2.09
CA HIS A 467 29.33 -8.14 0.89
C HIS A 467 29.06 -8.95 -0.38
N ALA A 468 28.55 -8.27 -1.40
CA ALA A 468 28.37 -8.82 -2.73
C ALA A 468 28.73 -7.80 -3.81
N ASP A 469 29.11 -8.29 -4.99
CA ASP A 469 29.41 -7.48 -6.18
C ASP A 469 28.15 -6.91 -6.87
N ASN A 470 26.98 -7.15 -6.28
CA ASN A 470 25.68 -6.68 -6.73
C ASN A 470 24.76 -6.43 -5.53
N PHE A 471 23.79 -5.51 -5.71
CA PHE A 471 22.88 -5.09 -4.64
C PHE A 471 21.96 -6.21 -4.16
N HIS A 472 21.40 -6.98 -5.09
CA HIS A 472 20.41 -8.03 -4.78
C HIS A 472 20.95 -9.06 -3.79
N ASP A 473 22.16 -9.59 -4.00
CA ASP A 473 22.69 -10.66 -3.15
C ASP A 473 23.00 -10.19 -1.73
N ALA A 474 23.42 -8.92 -1.58
CA ALA A 474 23.56 -8.31 -0.27
C ALA A 474 22.17 -8.08 0.38
N TRP A 475 21.18 -7.63 -0.40
CA TRP A 475 19.82 -7.37 0.05
C TRP A 475 19.10 -8.64 0.55
N VAL A 476 19.14 -9.76 -0.19
CA VAL A 476 18.48 -11.03 0.18
C VAL A 476 18.90 -11.51 1.57
N VAL A 477 20.17 -11.33 1.89
CA VAL A 477 20.74 -11.74 3.18
C VAL A 477 20.32 -10.81 4.32
N SER A 478 20.10 -9.53 4.01
CA SER A 478 19.91 -8.47 5.02
C SER A 478 18.44 -8.17 5.30
N PHE A 479 17.54 -8.60 4.41
CA PHE A 479 16.11 -8.36 4.51
C PHE A 479 15.35 -9.68 4.23
N PRO A 480 15.26 -10.58 5.22
CA PRO A 480 14.45 -11.78 5.10
C PRO A 480 12.95 -11.45 4.97
N GLU A 481 12.14 -12.46 4.62
CA GLU A 481 10.69 -12.29 4.51
C GLU A 481 10.10 -11.73 5.82
N GLU A 482 9.33 -10.65 5.67
CA GLU A 482 8.72 -9.92 6.77
C GLU A 482 7.60 -10.69 7.48
N TYR A 483 7.48 -10.45 8.78
CA TYR A 483 6.44 -11.04 9.63
C TYR A 483 5.16 -10.20 9.59
N VAL A 484 4.04 -10.82 9.21
CA VAL A 484 2.75 -10.16 9.01
C VAL A 484 1.60 -10.97 9.63
N GLY A 485 0.34 -10.59 9.41
CA GLY A 485 -0.83 -11.35 9.86
C GLY A 485 -1.26 -11.03 11.30
N THR A 486 -0.76 -9.93 11.88
CA THR A 486 -1.08 -9.52 13.25
C THR A 486 -1.96 -8.27 13.31
N ASP A 487 -2.79 -8.20 14.35
CA ASP A 487 -3.60 -7.06 14.74
C ASP A 487 -3.10 -6.41 16.05
N VAL A 488 -1.83 -6.65 16.38
CA VAL A 488 -1.28 -6.38 17.73
C VAL A 488 -0.42 -5.12 17.81
N VAL A 489 -0.32 -4.37 16.72
CA VAL A 489 0.57 -3.22 16.62
C VAL A 489 -0.17 -2.02 16.04
N LYS A 490 0.07 -0.86 16.65
CA LYS A 490 -0.25 0.46 16.07
C LYS A 490 1.04 1.21 15.81
N THR A 491 1.16 1.82 14.64
CA THR A 491 2.31 2.67 14.29
C THR A 491 1.88 4.09 13.93
N ALA A 492 2.80 5.02 14.12
CA ALA A 492 2.79 6.39 13.63
C ALA A 492 4.20 6.74 13.16
N SER A 493 4.38 7.80 12.36
CA SER A 493 5.73 8.17 11.90
C SER A 493 5.94 9.65 11.71
N ARG A 494 7.21 10.05 11.64
CA ARG A 494 7.64 11.42 11.34
C ARG A 494 8.93 11.39 10.52
N LEU A 495 9.04 12.31 9.57
CA LEU A 495 10.29 12.66 8.90
C LEU A 495 11.00 13.72 9.74
N LEU A 496 12.26 13.50 10.11
CA LEU A 496 13.06 14.51 10.79
C LEU A 496 14.08 15.09 9.80
N PRO A 497 14.04 16.42 9.54
CA PRO A 497 14.89 17.05 8.55
C PRO A 497 16.32 17.24 9.04
N ARG A 498 17.24 17.48 8.11
CA ARG A 498 18.65 17.77 8.37
C ARG A 498 18.88 18.86 9.42
N SER A 499 18.05 19.91 9.40
CA SER A 499 18.13 21.02 10.37
C SER A 499 17.98 20.59 11.83
N VAL A 500 17.28 19.47 12.09
CA VAL A 500 17.16 18.90 13.45
C VAL A 500 18.50 18.39 13.94
N PHE A 501 19.30 17.73 13.08
CA PHE A 501 20.56 17.12 13.47
C PHE A 501 21.74 18.10 13.44
N GLN A 502 21.63 19.20 12.67
CA GLN A 502 22.62 20.29 12.65
C GLN A 502 22.52 21.25 13.86
N SER A 503 21.41 21.19 14.60
CA SER A 503 21.21 21.97 15.82
C SER A 503 21.43 21.07 17.04
N ASP A 504 22.46 21.35 17.85
CA ASP A 504 22.74 20.57 19.06
C ASP A 504 21.52 20.51 20.00
N ASN A 505 20.75 21.60 20.09
CA ASN A 505 19.53 21.63 20.91
C ASN A 505 18.45 20.68 20.36
N LEU A 506 18.16 20.70 19.06
CA LEU A 506 17.12 19.85 18.47
C LEU A 506 17.56 18.38 18.39
N ARG A 507 18.86 18.13 18.14
CA ARG A 507 19.44 16.79 18.18
C ARG A 507 19.34 16.19 19.59
N ASN A 508 19.67 16.96 20.62
CA ASN A 508 19.51 16.52 22.02
C ASN A 508 18.05 16.29 22.40
N GLN A 509 17.12 17.12 21.92
CA GLN A 509 15.68 16.88 22.10
C GLN A 509 15.22 15.61 21.39
N THR A 510 15.74 15.32 20.20
CA THR A 510 15.44 14.08 19.45
C THR A 510 15.94 12.85 20.21
N TRP A 511 17.17 12.89 20.72
CA TRP A 511 17.71 11.84 21.58
C TRP A 511 16.86 11.63 22.84
N ALA A 512 16.47 12.73 23.51
CA ALA A 512 15.63 12.67 24.70
C ALA A 512 14.23 12.11 24.38
N ALA A 513 13.67 12.45 23.21
CA ALA A 513 12.41 11.91 22.74
C ALA A 513 12.51 10.41 22.47
N TYR A 514 13.59 9.93 21.86
CA TYR A 514 13.80 8.49 21.63
C TYR A 514 13.84 7.73 22.96
N LYS A 515 14.54 8.29 23.97
CA LYS A 515 14.56 7.74 25.32
C LYS A 515 13.19 7.74 25.98
N ASP A 516 12.49 8.87 25.94
CA ASP A 516 11.15 8.99 26.53
C ASP A 516 10.17 7.99 25.89
N ALA A 517 10.16 7.83 24.57
CA ALA A 517 9.28 6.86 23.91
C ALA A 517 9.48 5.45 24.50
N VAL A 518 10.74 5.02 24.63
CA VAL A 518 11.08 3.70 25.16
C VAL A 518 10.72 3.58 26.65
N ASP A 519 10.98 4.61 27.45
CA ASP A 519 10.59 4.63 28.87
C ASP A 519 9.06 4.56 29.07
N GLN A 520 8.29 5.03 28.08
CA GLN A 520 6.83 4.94 28.06
C GLN A 520 6.30 3.63 27.46
N GLY A 521 7.17 2.67 27.13
CA GLY A 521 6.80 1.38 26.55
C GLY A 521 6.47 1.41 25.05
N LEU A 522 6.88 2.46 24.34
CA LEU A 522 6.84 2.51 22.88
C LEU A 522 8.14 1.91 22.31
N PHE A 523 8.08 1.45 21.07
CA PHE A 523 9.28 1.10 20.30
C PHE A 523 9.47 2.09 19.15
N LEU A 524 10.71 2.26 18.72
CA LEU A 524 11.06 2.98 17.50
C LEU A 524 11.60 1.99 16.47
N ALA A 525 11.12 2.13 15.24
CA ALA A 525 11.72 1.55 14.04
C ALA A 525 12.13 2.72 13.15
N GLY A 526 13.42 2.94 12.98
CA GLY A 526 13.95 4.11 12.31
C GLY A 526 14.79 3.77 11.09
N PHE A 527 14.86 4.75 10.20
CA PHE A 527 15.64 4.70 8.98
C PHE A 527 16.50 5.95 8.91
N HIS A 528 17.83 5.85 8.92
CA HIS A 528 18.61 7.00 8.41
C HIS A 528 18.53 6.96 6.89
N ILE A 529 18.01 8.01 6.29
CA ILE A 529 17.64 8.02 4.87
C ILE A 529 17.42 9.44 4.37
N SER A 530 17.69 9.68 3.09
CA SER A 530 17.20 10.86 2.36
C SER A 530 16.33 10.45 1.16
N GLY A 531 15.33 11.27 0.84
CA GLY A 531 14.53 11.16 -0.38
C GLY A 531 15.10 11.89 -1.60
N THR A 532 16.27 12.53 -1.51
CA THR A 532 16.87 13.32 -2.61
C THR A 532 17.79 12.47 -3.50
N GLY A 533 18.65 11.66 -2.88
CA GLY A 533 19.68 10.90 -3.59
C GLY A 533 20.89 11.76 -3.96
N ILE A 534 22.10 11.37 -3.58
CA ILE A 534 23.33 12.14 -3.91
C ILE A 534 23.81 11.96 -5.36
N ALA A 535 23.31 10.94 -6.07
CA ALA A 535 23.72 10.62 -7.44
C ALA A 535 22.78 11.21 -8.51
N VAL A 536 21.68 11.86 -8.12
CA VAL A 536 20.64 12.34 -9.03
C VAL A 536 20.03 13.66 -8.55
N ASP A 537 19.47 14.43 -9.48
CA ASP A 537 18.60 15.55 -9.13
C ASP A 537 17.16 15.07 -8.89
N PRO A 538 16.48 15.55 -7.83
CA PRO A 538 15.07 15.26 -7.62
C PRO A 538 14.20 15.72 -8.81
N PRO A 539 13.20 14.92 -9.22
CA PRO A 539 12.28 15.33 -10.27
C PRO A 539 11.41 16.51 -9.82
N THR A 540 11.18 17.45 -10.73
CA THR A 540 10.29 18.61 -10.51
C THR A 540 8.82 18.30 -10.78
N ASP A 541 8.53 17.14 -11.37
CA ASP A 541 7.21 16.67 -11.77
C ASP A 541 6.71 15.48 -10.91
N SER A 542 6.99 15.54 -9.60
CA SER A 542 6.50 14.60 -8.58
C SER A 542 5.61 15.32 -7.56
N SER A 543 4.62 14.61 -7.03
CA SER A 543 3.74 15.08 -5.95
C SER A 543 4.15 14.59 -4.56
N VAL A 544 5.31 13.95 -4.44
CA VAL A 544 5.78 13.46 -3.14
C VAL A 544 5.84 14.60 -2.12
N LEU A 545 5.52 14.29 -0.87
CA LEU A 545 5.65 15.20 0.26
C LEU A 545 7.05 15.85 0.25
N PRO A 546 7.16 17.19 0.14
CA PRO A 546 8.46 17.86 0.02
C PRO A 546 9.40 17.64 1.21
N ALA A 547 8.89 17.34 2.40
CA ALA A 547 9.70 17.03 3.59
C ALA A 547 10.69 15.86 3.36
N TRP A 548 10.41 14.95 2.43
CA TRP A 548 11.35 13.90 2.03
C TRP A 548 12.68 14.43 1.48
N ARG A 549 12.68 15.62 0.88
CA ARG A 549 13.88 16.18 0.23
C ARG A 549 14.94 16.60 1.25
N ASP A 550 14.51 17.00 2.43
CA ASP A 550 15.38 17.44 3.52
C ASP A 550 15.49 16.42 4.68
N ALA A 551 14.74 15.32 4.63
CA ALA A 551 14.79 14.27 5.65
C ALA A 551 16.20 13.66 5.77
N LEU A 552 16.65 13.49 7.02
CA LEU A 552 17.79 12.62 7.38
C LEU A 552 17.33 11.32 8.03
N THR A 553 16.12 11.30 8.59
CA THR A 553 15.53 10.07 9.09
C THR A 553 14.03 10.06 8.90
N HIS A 554 13.52 8.87 8.62
CA HIS A 554 12.12 8.50 8.78
C HIS A 554 12.05 7.63 10.03
N VAL A 555 11.24 8.01 11.01
CA VAL A 555 11.09 7.25 12.26
C VAL A 555 9.65 6.85 12.44
N ILE A 556 9.43 5.55 12.65
CA ILE A 556 8.17 4.95 13.04
C ILE A 556 8.21 4.73 14.54
N VAL A 557 7.15 5.15 15.24
CA VAL A 557 6.93 4.87 16.65
C VAL A 557 5.69 4.01 16.78
N GLY A 558 5.76 2.98 17.61
CA GLY A 558 4.65 2.06 17.77
C GLY A 558 4.44 1.57 19.20
N SER A 559 3.22 1.09 19.42
CA SER A 559 2.81 0.37 20.63
C SER A 559 2.34 -1.02 20.24
N GLN A 560 2.47 -1.96 21.17
CA GLN A 560 2.10 -3.36 20.99
C GLN A 560 1.15 -3.83 22.10
N TRP A 561 0.37 -4.85 21.80
CA TRP A 561 -0.52 -5.50 22.77
C TRP A 561 -0.68 -7.01 22.48
N ASN A 562 -1.52 -7.71 23.23
CA ASN A 562 -1.77 -9.14 23.02
C ASN A 562 -2.98 -9.39 22.10
N PHE A 563 -3.03 -10.52 21.40
CA PHE A 563 -4.16 -10.90 20.54
C PHE A 563 -5.53 -10.88 21.23
N THR A 564 -5.57 -11.05 22.55
CA THR A 564 -6.80 -11.07 23.37
C THR A 564 -7.22 -9.68 23.87
N THR A 565 -6.46 -8.61 23.58
CA THR A 565 -6.74 -7.25 24.04
C THR A 565 -8.05 -6.73 23.45
N SER A 566 -8.87 -6.07 24.27
CA SER A 566 -10.16 -5.51 23.89
C SER A 566 -10.04 -4.18 23.12
N TRP A 567 -11.11 -3.79 22.41
CA TRP A 567 -11.10 -2.58 21.57
C TRP A 567 -10.89 -1.28 22.36
N ASP A 568 -11.40 -1.17 23.58
CA ASP A 568 -11.22 -0.01 24.46
C ASP A 568 -9.74 0.22 24.81
N VAL A 569 -9.00 -0.86 25.10
CA VAL A 569 -7.56 -0.77 25.38
C VAL A 569 -6.77 -0.46 24.11
N ILE A 570 -7.16 -1.02 22.96
CA ILE A 570 -6.53 -0.70 21.66
C ILE A 570 -6.78 0.77 21.28
N GLU A 571 -7.98 1.28 21.50
CA GLU A 571 -8.33 2.68 21.27
C GLU A 571 -7.48 3.60 22.13
N GLU A 572 -7.41 3.34 23.45
CA GLU A 572 -6.58 4.10 24.39
C GLU A 572 -5.10 4.07 23.99
N SER A 573 -4.56 2.89 23.67
CA SER A 573 -3.17 2.73 23.23
C SER A 573 -2.89 3.45 21.91
N SER A 574 -3.85 3.43 20.98
CA SER A 574 -3.73 4.12 19.69
C SER A 574 -3.72 5.64 19.88
N LEU A 575 -4.62 6.18 20.70
CA LEU A 575 -4.64 7.59 21.07
C LEU A 575 -3.36 8.00 21.79
N PHE A 576 -2.82 7.13 22.64
CA PHE A 576 -1.55 7.38 23.33
C PHE A 576 -0.39 7.55 22.33
N VAL A 577 -0.24 6.64 21.36
CA VAL A 577 0.78 6.77 20.30
C VAL A 577 0.59 8.08 19.53
N THR A 578 -0.62 8.37 19.06
CA THR A 578 -0.92 9.59 18.30
C THR A 578 -0.61 10.86 19.10
N LYS A 579 -0.92 10.87 20.39
CA LYS A 579 -0.63 12.00 21.29
C LYS A 579 0.87 12.14 21.55
N TRP A 580 1.57 11.03 21.79
CA TRP A 580 3.00 11.05 22.06
C TRP A 580 3.78 11.63 20.86
N MET A 581 3.32 11.36 19.64
CA MET A 581 3.93 11.90 18.42
C MET A 581 3.96 13.44 18.35
N ASP A 582 3.20 14.16 19.19
CA ASP A 582 3.32 15.62 19.32
C ASP A 582 4.74 16.05 19.72
N VAL A 583 5.49 15.22 20.46
CA VAL A 583 6.91 15.46 20.79
C VAL A 583 7.75 15.59 19.52
N LEU A 584 7.58 14.68 18.55
CA LEU A 584 8.31 14.73 17.28
C LEU A 584 7.78 15.81 16.33
N ARG A 585 6.49 16.16 16.44
CA ARG A 585 5.92 17.30 15.71
C ARG A 585 6.51 18.62 16.21
N ASP A 586 6.70 18.78 17.51
CA ASP A 586 7.29 20.00 18.09
C ASP A 586 8.78 20.16 17.72
N ILE A 587 9.51 19.05 17.59
CA ILE A 587 10.92 19.05 17.14
C ILE A 587 11.03 19.44 15.65
N ALA A 588 10.09 18.99 14.82
CA ALA A 588 10.10 19.20 13.37
C ALA A 588 8.72 19.67 12.85
N PRO A 589 8.26 20.88 13.19
CA PRO A 589 6.88 21.32 12.94
C PRO A 589 6.58 21.46 11.45
N ASP A 590 7.53 21.96 10.67
CA ASP A 590 7.40 22.20 9.22
C ASP A 590 7.67 20.94 8.36
N SER A 591 7.86 19.79 9.01
CA SER A 591 8.07 18.51 8.33
C SER A 591 6.74 17.79 8.06
N GLY A 592 6.76 16.48 7.84
CA GLY A 592 5.57 15.66 7.72
C GLY A 592 5.83 14.19 8.06
N ALA A 593 4.98 13.32 7.56
CA ALA A 593 4.99 11.89 7.84
C ALA A 593 4.80 11.08 6.56
N TYR A 594 5.37 9.88 6.52
CA TYR A 594 5.24 9.02 5.35
C TYR A 594 3.88 8.32 5.34
N MET A 595 3.01 8.69 4.41
CA MET A 595 1.61 8.22 4.36
C MET A 595 1.40 6.69 4.27
N SER A 596 2.41 5.92 3.83
CA SER A 596 2.30 4.46 3.71
C SER A 596 2.64 3.74 5.01
N GLU A 597 3.35 4.41 5.92
CA GLU A 597 3.74 3.95 7.25
C GLU A 597 3.36 5.02 8.30
N GLY A 598 2.27 5.74 8.02
CA GLY A 598 1.80 6.90 8.76
C GLY A 598 0.71 6.54 9.75
N ASP A 599 0.39 7.49 10.62
CA ASP A 599 -0.70 7.32 11.58
C ASP A 599 -2.07 7.50 10.91
N LEU A 600 -2.96 6.49 10.98
CA LEU A 600 -4.36 6.64 10.57
C LEU A 600 -5.06 7.82 11.26
N LEU A 601 -4.64 8.17 12.47
CA LEU A 601 -5.18 9.23 13.31
C LEU A 601 -4.33 10.51 13.28
N GLU A 602 -3.37 10.60 12.35
CA GLU A 602 -2.49 11.76 12.22
C GLU A 602 -3.31 13.07 12.23
N PRO A 603 -3.00 14.05 13.11
CA PRO A 603 -3.66 15.35 13.06
C PRO A 603 -3.25 16.08 11.78
N ASN A 604 -4.18 16.83 11.17
CA ASN A 604 -3.93 17.59 9.94
C ASN A 604 -3.33 16.74 8.80
N GLN A 605 -3.87 15.53 8.58
CA GLN A 605 -3.37 14.54 7.59
C GLN A 605 -3.03 15.13 6.22
N GLN A 606 -3.82 16.09 5.76
CA GLN A 606 -3.60 16.77 4.49
C GLN A 606 -2.20 17.41 4.42
N GLU A 607 -1.81 18.12 5.47
CA GLU A 607 -0.51 18.75 5.59
C GLU A 607 0.58 17.71 5.88
N ALA A 608 0.34 16.81 6.84
CA ALA A 608 1.34 15.82 7.25
C ALA A 608 1.76 14.88 6.12
N PHE A 609 0.83 14.44 5.27
CA PHE A 609 1.10 13.44 4.22
C PHE A 609 1.36 14.04 2.84
N TYR A 610 0.89 15.27 2.58
CA TYR A 610 0.97 15.86 1.25
C TYR A 610 1.54 17.28 1.23
N GLY A 611 1.57 17.96 2.38
CA GLY A 611 2.07 19.32 2.52
C GLY A 611 1.44 20.29 1.51
N VAL A 612 2.28 21.15 0.93
CA VAL A 612 1.87 22.16 -0.06
C VAL A 612 1.22 21.56 -1.32
N ASN A 613 1.39 20.26 -1.58
CA ASN A 613 0.81 19.61 -2.76
C ASN A 613 -0.69 19.31 -2.59
N TYR A 614 -1.23 19.35 -1.36
CA TYR A 614 -2.57 18.85 -1.08
C TYR A 614 -3.67 19.53 -1.89
N GLN A 615 -3.66 20.87 -1.96
CA GLN A 615 -4.71 21.62 -2.65
C GLN A 615 -4.79 21.23 -4.15
N ARG A 616 -3.64 21.03 -4.80
CA ARG A 616 -3.57 20.60 -6.19
C ARG A 616 -4.00 19.14 -6.34
N LEU A 617 -3.55 18.25 -5.44
CA LEU A 617 -3.96 16.85 -5.41
C LEU A 617 -5.49 16.73 -5.29
N TYR A 618 -6.10 17.44 -4.35
CA TYR A 618 -7.55 17.44 -4.15
C TYR A 618 -8.31 17.98 -5.36
N ALA A 619 -7.85 19.08 -5.97
CA ALA A 619 -8.48 19.60 -7.19
C ALA A 619 -8.44 18.59 -8.35
N LEU A 620 -7.34 17.85 -8.49
CA LEU A 620 -7.22 16.78 -9.50
C LEU A 620 -8.07 15.56 -9.14
N LYS A 621 -8.17 15.19 -7.85
CA LYS A 621 -9.09 14.16 -7.37
C LYS A 621 -10.52 14.48 -7.79
N GLN A 622 -10.98 15.72 -7.60
CA GLN A 622 -12.32 16.16 -8.03
C GLN A 622 -12.47 16.19 -9.57
N LYS A 623 -11.40 16.47 -10.32
CA LYS A 623 -11.41 16.40 -11.79
C LYS A 623 -11.55 14.96 -12.30
N TYR A 624 -10.82 14.01 -11.72
CA TYR A 624 -10.71 12.64 -12.23
C TYR A 624 -11.70 11.66 -11.61
N ASP A 625 -12.09 11.87 -10.35
CA ASP A 625 -13.05 11.06 -9.63
C ASP A 625 -13.97 11.92 -8.74
N PRO A 626 -14.85 12.74 -9.34
CA PRO A 626 -15.80 13.58 -8.61
C PRO A 626 -16.85 12.78 -7.83
N THR A 627 -16.93 11.46 -8.04
CA THR A 627 -17.94 10.60 -7.41
C THR A 627 -17.42 9.84 -6.20
N GLY A 628 -16.13 9.99 -5.86
CA GLY A 628 -15.47 9.20 -4.82
C GLY A 628 -15.63 7.70 -5.07
N LEU A 629 -15.36 7.24 -6.30
CA LEU A 629 -15.31 5.82 -6.64
C LEU A 629 -14.13 5.15 -5.93
N PHE A 630 -12.96 5.77 -6.07
CA PHE A 630 -11.75 5.35 -5.38
C PHE A 630 -11.69 6.04 -4.03
N PHE A 631 -11.72 5.25 -2.97
CA PHE A 631 -11.63 5.73 -1.61
C PHE A 631 -10.68 4.84 -0.83
N ALA A 632 -9.89 5.47 0.02
CA ALA A 632 -9.09 4.84 1.05
C ALA A 632 -8.99 5.81 2.22
N LEU A 633 -8.91 5.29 3.44
CA LEU A 633 -8.64 6.12 4.61
C LEU A 633 -7.34 6.90 4.41
N THR A 634 -7.29 8.13 4.90
CA THR A 634 -6.18 9.10 4.73
C THR A 634 -5.79 9.47 3.31
N ALA A 635 -6.42 8.92 2.27
CA ALA A 635 -6.09 9.25 0.88
C ALA A 635 -6.60 10.65 0.50
N VAL A 636 -6.10 11.22 -0.60
CA VAL A 636 -6.58 12.50 -1.13
C VAL A 636 -8.10 12.45 -1.37
N GLY A 637 -8.85 13.36 -0.73
CA GLY A 637 -10.31 13.44 -0.80
C GLY A 637 -11.04 12.46 0.13
N ALA A 638 -10.33 11.76 1.02
CA ALA A 638 -10.96 10.89 2.02
C ALA A 638 -11.83 11.68 3.02
N GLU A 639 -11.57 12.97 3.21
CA GLU A 639 -12.34 13.85 4.08
C GLU A 639 -13.82 14.01 3.66
N ASP A 640 -14.13 13.78 2.38
CA ASP A 640 -15.50 13.82 1.84
C ASP A 640 -16.35 12.61 2.27
N TRP A 641 -15.72 11.60 2.88
CA TRP A 641 -16.34 10.32 3.23
C TRP A 641 -16.04 9.89 4.66
N GLU A 642 -16.94 9.09 5.22
CA GLU A 642 -16.77 8.43 6.50
C GLU A 642 -17.05 6.93 6.39
N VAL A 643 -16.29 6.13 7.13
CA VAL A 643 -16.64 4.73 7.38
C VAL A 643 -17.40 4.68 8.69
N GLN A 644 -18.70 4.37 8.61
CA GLN A 644 -19.55 4.12 9.76
C GLN A 644 -19.24 2.72 10.29
N THR A 645 -18.21 2.65 11.12
CA THR A 645 -17.66 1.43 11.74
C THR A 645 -18.74 0.68 12.52
N VAL A 646 -18.70 -0.67 12.50
CA VAL A 646 -19.59 -1.49 13.34
C VAL A 646 -18.92 -1.95 14.64
N ASP A 647 -17.61 -1.76 14.73
CA ASP A 647 -16.84 -1.97 15.95
C ASP A 647 -17.07 -0.80 16.92
N PRO A 648 -16.84 -0.98 18.23
CA PRO A 648 -16.96 0.10 19.22
C PRO A 648 -15.78 1.08 19.12
N LEU A 649 -15.59 1.66 17.94
CA LEU A 649 -14.55 2.63 17.59
C LEU A 649 -15.21 3.83 16.89
N PRO A 650 -14.60 5.03 16.94
CA PRO A 650 -15.09 6.17 16.19
C PRO A 650 -15.12 5.91 14.68
N TYR A 651 -15.89 6.71 13.94
CA TYR A 651 -15.97 6.58 12.49
C TYR A 651 -14.61 6.79 11.83
N SER A 652 -14.39 6.06 10.73
CA SER A 652 -13.14 6.08 9.96
C SER A 652 -11.89 5.61 10.71
N TRP A 653 -12.03 4.95 11.86
CA TRP A 653 -10.92 4.28 12.55
C TRP A 653 -10.53 2.93 11.97
N ASN A 654 -11.40 2.34 11.15
CA ASN A 654 -11.11 1.12 10.42
C ASN A 654 -12.03 1.01 9.19
N ASN A 655 -11.92 -0.08 8.44
CA ASN A 655 -12.67 -0.31 7.21
C ASN A 655 -13.90 -1.21 7.40
N ASN A 656 -14.18 -1.69 8.62
CA ASN A 656 -15.27 -2.60 8.95
C ASN A 656 -16.59 -1.85 9.17
N GLY A 657 -17.04 -1.14 8.13
CA GLY A 657 -18.22 -0.28 8.23
C GLY A 657 -18.79 0.14 6.89
N ARG A 658 -19.94 0.81 6.93
CA ARG A 658 -20.59 1.36 5.73
C ARG A 658 -19.85 2.62 5.30
N LEU A 659 -19.47 2.72 4.02
CA LEU A 659 -18.87 3.93 3.46
C LEU A 659 -19.97 4.93 3.04
N CYS A 660 -19.97 6.10 3.66
CA CYS A 660 -20.96 7.16 3.47
C CYS A 660 -20.29 8.49 3.15
N PRO A 661 -20.89 9.38 2.35
CA PRO A 661 -20.46 10.77 2.28
C PRO A 661 -20.59 11.41 3.67
N LYS A 662 -19.66 12.27 4.07
CA LYS A 662 -19.83 13.06 5.30
C LYS A 662 -20.97 14.06 5.10
N SER A 663 -21.75 14.28 6.15
CA SER A 663 -22.77 15.33 6.16
C SER A 663 -22.05 16.68 6.24
N VAL A 664 -22.28 17.56 5.26
CA VAL A 664 -21.74 18.93 5.22
C VAL A 664 -22.43 19.81 6.26
#